data_AF-A0A9P8Y3V7-F1
#
_entry.id   AF-A0A9P8Y3V7-F1
#
_cell.length_a   1.000
_cell.length_b   1.000
_cell.length_c   1.000
_cell.angle_alpha   90.00
_cell.angle_beta   90.00
_cell.angle_gamma   90.00
#
_symmetry.space_group_name_H-M   'P 1'
#
loop_
_entity.id
_entity.type
_entity.pdbx_description
1 polymer ?
#
loop_
_entity_poly.entity_id
_entity_poly.type
_entity_poly.pdbx_seq_one_letter_code
_entity_poly.pdbx_strand_id
1 'polypeptide(L)'
;MSASWFAPARARRGDPGSSQTRLVAYPELPLRYMNHEHVSRQPPPGGRGVLVADTAGRHELAASRADEVSVISTSFSTVASLDTADVSSSDPYSSQEREDVPVFEQDASSDGECLPPHDRRLASRLDSFSSSTSSSYSDDLTVAEWTEVGIEADHEVEFRASQLAASQISSSQTSAYKFLASQPAQSQHAGLQPGASQLGAFRIMDSQRSTSLEPGSQQARAHIVNSQISHATQPGLMCQMEEANSEADLVFQQLSTMWPSLPESLTSAPIAVQWEVMRVLLHCQVDPAHFDLRYHKDWQDQNKFWSALDDCPLLRHCALPDMCEPEAYKYALNGSWETGDIAVALICTARLAGPECVPSLLLHPLKLEQSCRLFRKYRSSRFLEVRIPAVAGWKEFKVGQQQIETLLASWFTRNPHKFLGRSWAAFFVREGAHATPAKDISIVEDRKKNFQERIMLFSEQPRTRVDDMLNWLLRFDANKDEPFLKLYSRISLALSKTAPVLVLGQDQIQHKNEDILSPKNIVMNDGIGRVSPSLMSKVKEHLGLSETPSAFQARLGSAKGMWIVDFTDSSGEDWIETYPSQRKWECDWHDEAHRTLEIKAVSTALTPARLNLQTLQILSDRASDRGMLREVLGARLEAGLREEFRALREANNPLLLRQWANEKASYFRELFDHDKLGGLPNSIEDRIAFLLDAGFDQSQKYLQKLIYKCQKQMCDKLRNDLKITIGKSTYAYMTVDFAGVLGPNEVHMCFSTFNDGENDRHDLDGRDILVGRCPAHLPSDIQKVKAVFKPELRHLRDVIVFPQSGNAPLADKLSGGDYDGDRAWVCWDEEIVNNFQNSKVPKKPDFTRYFKQDATSVKDMLYDKGKRRNSNHAVRKFLEFSLRLRFLGICTNYKEKLCYNIGNSTNYKVVAMSWLLSELVDLPKRGLIFGEADWIRFRADIVGPRLVLSEPEYKKEKLSPGAVCRNIIDYLKFPVSDRVISSELSALSNQYETSGALFYDKQLCDFCDEFERRLYDLEHSGVLPKGVCLQFISRLKTEIKLCSDRWKVDMNPDAPKAPHRTYWGDVERIYKKWNDIKVAEIAGSCQVAEGHEEGGHTSVINGLPLVLGFLPTRDEISSWELFKASLAFREHHAQNSTFVWQMAGEQLAIIKSYGTHAAGGLPVSVRLETYRALRLNKRAVKQLTASAVVTRPRRHAARQGRYPAGGYSDSTDDDSGSDGTEATPLYELE
;
A
#
# COMPACT_ATOMS: atom_id res chain seq x y z
N MET A 1 43.98 22.99 3.48
CA MET A 1 43.91 24.47 3.46
C MET A 1 42.45 24.88 3.66
N SER A 2 42.16 26.02 4.33
CA SER A 2 40.86 26.74 4.42
C SER A 2 39.58 25.88 4.52
N ALA A 3 38.88 25.67 5.65
CA ALA A 3 38.77 26.32 6.96
C ALA A 3 38.00 27.67 7.03
N SER A 4 36.71 27.62 7.44
CA SER A 4 35.95 28.67 8.15
C SER A 4 34.46 28.28 8.38
N TRP A 5 33.75 28.60 9.46
CA TRP A 5 34.09 29.07 10.83
C TRP A 5 32.86 28.88 11.77
N PHE A 6 33.00 29.21 13.06
CA PHE A 6 31.98 29.32 14.14
C PHE A 6 31.43 28.07 14.87
N ALA A 7 31.37 28.23 16.19
CA ALA A 7 30.77 27.33 17.20
C ALA A 7 30.24 28.17 18.39
N PRO A 8 29.30 27.66 19.22
CA PRO A 8 28.82 28.36 20.43
C PRO A 8 29.59 27.96 21.71
N ALA A 9 29.73 28.89 22.66
CA ALA A 9 30.49 28.72 23.91
C ALA A 9 29.60 28.48 25.17
N ARG A 10 30.22 28.06 26.29
CA ARG A 10 29.57 27.72 27.57
C ARG A 10 29.90 28.71 28.71
N ALA A 11 28.90 29.04 29.53
CA ALA A 11 29.01 29.37 30.97
C ALA A 11 27.73 28.86 31.66
N ARG A 12 27.69 28.06 32.74
CA ARG A 12 28.34 28.01 34.08
C ARG A 12 27.53 28.70 35.22
N ARG A 13 26.69 27.87 35.86
CA ARG A 13 26.16 27.84 37.26
C ARG A 13 26.02 29.13 38.10
N GLY A 14 24.85 29.28 38.73
CA GLY A 14 24.57 30.07 39.95
C GLY A 14 23.22 29.65 40.56
N ASP A 15 23.08 29.67 41.90
CA ASP A 15 21.96 29.09 42.70
C ASP A 15 22.07 29.58 44.18
N PRO A 16 21.08 29.46 45.11
CA PRO A 16 19.62 29.69 45.09
C PRO A 16 19.17 30.86 46.04
N GLY A 17 17.85 31.20 46.16
CA GLY A 17 17.38 32.08 47.28
C GLY A 17 15.95 32.69 47.29
N SER A 18 15.00 32.04 47.97
CA SER A 18 13.87 32.56 48.79
C SER A 18 13.01 33.83 48.44
N SER A 19 11.71 33.58 48.08
CA SER A 19 10.44 34.19 48.59
C SER A 19 10.23 35.74 48.69
N GLN A 20 9.13 36.34 48.17
CA GLN A 20 7.80 36.34 48.84
C GLN A 20 6.59 36.80 47.97
N THR A 21 5.46 36.07 48.10
CA THR A 21 4.01 36.44 48.04
C THR A 21 3.36 37.50 47.09
N ARG A 22 2.31 37.01 46.37
CA ARG A 22 0.89 37.48 46.25
C ARG A 22 0.36 38.34 45.06
N LEU A 23 -0.64 37.74 44.38
CA LEU A 23 -1.95 38.25 43.90
C LEU A 23 -2.14 39.01 42.54
N VAL A 24 -2.92 38.34 41.66
CA VAL A 24 -4.10 38.86 40.87
C VAL A 24 -3.90 39.75 39.61
N ALA A 25 -3.85 39.06 38.45
CA ALA A 25 -4.76 39.11 37.27
C ALA A 25 -4.97 40.35 36.34
N TYR A 26 -5.29 40.02 35.07
CA TYR A 26 -5.87 40.86 33.98
C TYR A 26 -4.97 41.95 33.34
N PRO A 27 -5.28 42.49 32.13
CA PRO A 27 -6.04 41.97 30.97
C PRO A 27 -5.35 42.17 29.57
N GLU A 28 -6.12 41.85 28.52
CA GLU A 28 -6.15 42.18 27.07
C GLU A 28 -5.17 43.14 26.32
N LEU A 29 -5.31 43.06 24.98
CA LEU A 29 -4.95 43.94 23.84
C LEU A 29 -5.27 45.45 24.01
N PRO A 30 -4.97 46.35 23.03
CA PRO A 30 -4.04 46.31 21.88
C PRO A 30 -3.07 47.52 21.83
N LEU A 31 -2.25 47.65 20.78
CA LEU A 31 -1.71 48.96 20.35
C LEU A 31 -1.74 49.16 18.83
N ARG A 32 -2.26 50.33 18.41
CA ARG A 32 -1.93 51.04 17.15
C ARG A 32 -1.06 52.24 17.51
N TYR A 33 -0.27 52.72 16.56
CA TYR A 33 0.10 54.14 16.52
C TYR A 33 -0.25 54.73 15.15
N MET A 34 -0.67 55.98 15.16
CA MET A 34 -0.82 56.87 14.01
C MET A 34 -0.03 58.15 14.33
N ASN A 35 0.32 58.91 13.30
CA ASN A 35 0.43 60.36 13.40
C ASN A 35 -0.25 60.97 12.17
N HIS A 36 -1.11 61.96 12.42
CA HIS A 36 -1.36 63.23 11.69
C HIS A 36 -1.10 63.30 10.16
N GLU A 37 -1.95 63.97 9.33
CA GLU A 37 -2.81 65.12 9.65
C GLU A 37 -3.99 65.41 8.68
N HIS A 38 -4.92 66.28 9.13
CA HIS A 38 -5.96 67.10 8.49
C HIS A 38 -6.75 66.76 7.17
N VAL A 39 -8.09 66.67 7.33
CA VAL A 39 -9.16 67.46 6.62
C VAL A 39 -9.71 67.04 5.22
N SER A 40 -10.62 66.06 5.28
CA SER A 40 -12.06 66.16 4.87
C SER A 40 -12.57 66.14 3.41
N ARG A 41 -13.77 65.52 3.30
CA ARG A 41 -14.85 65.59 2.28
C ARG A 41 -14.85 64.60 1.10
N GLN A 42 -16.08 64.32 0.65
CA GLN A 42 -16.57 63.29 -0.28
C GLN A 42 -17.19 63.97 -1.55
N PRO A 43 -17.73 63.26 -2.56
CA PRO A 43 -17.40 61.93 -3.09
C PRO A 43 -17.01 61.95 -4.62
N PRO A 44 -17.76 61.50 -5.66
CA PRO A 44 -17.17 60.86 -6.86
C PRO A 44 -17.64 61.51 -8.20
N PRO A 45 -17.87 60.79 -9.33
CA PRO A 45 -16.97 59.99 -10.18
C PRO A 45 -16.89 60.51 -11.65
N GLY A 46 -16.02 59.92 -12.49
CA GLY A 46 -16.27 59.77 -13.94
C GLY A 46 -15.26 60.40 -14.94
N GLY A 47 -15.46 60.12 -16.24
CA GLY A 47 -14.55 60.44 -17.36
C GLY A 47 -13.50 59.33 -17.58
N ARG A 48 -13.30 58.68 -18.74
CA ARG A 48 -13.35 59.01 -20.19
C ARG A 48 -12.34 60.10 -20.61
N GLY A 49 -11.40 59.72 -21.50
CA GLY A 49 -10.25 60.51 -21.98
C GLY A 49 -8.99 59.64 -22.00
N VAL A 50 -8.60 58.85 -23.01
CA VAL A 50 -8.74 58.88 -24.50
C VAL A 50 -7.79 59.89 -25.17
N LEU A 51 -6.89 59.36 -26.03
CA LEU A 51 -5.91 60.06 -26.91
C LEU A 51 -4.72 60.74 -26.15
N VAL A 52 -3.50 60.86 -26.70
CA VAL A 52 -2.85 60.21 -27.88
C VAL A 52 -1.32 60.11 -27.64
N ALA A 53 -0.57 59.51 -28.57
CA ALA A 53 0.90 59.48 -28.54
C ALA A 53 1.54 60.87 -28.78
N ASP A 54 2.86 61.02 -28.62
CA ASP A 54 3.66 61.21 -29.85
C ASP A 54 5.19 60.96 -29.74
N THR A 55 5.77 60.84 -30.92
CA THR A 55 7.18 60.71 -31.36
C THR A 55 8.37 61.16 -30.49
N ALA A 56 9.31 60.22 -30.33
CA ALA A 56 10.68 60.19 -30.87
C ALA A 56 11.82 61.18 -30.45
N GLY A 57 13.02 60.59 -30.33
CA GLY A 57 14.38 61.20 -30.28
C GLY A 57 15.39 60.09 -29.92
N ARG A 58 16.43 59.74 -30.71
CA ARG A 58 17.68 60.48 -31.05
C ARG A 58 18.58 60.71 -29.82
N HIS A 59 19.89 60.42 -29.81
CA HIS A 59 20.85 59.79 -30.75
C HIS A 59 22.09 59.30 -29.92
N GLU A 60 22.82 58.27 -30.39
CA GLU A 60 24.31 58.12 -30.25
C GLU A 60 24.95 57.95 -28.83
N LEU A 61 26.22 57.54 -28.61
CA LEU A 61 27.36 57.05 -29.46
C LEU A 61 28.36 56.21 -28.59
N ALA A 62 29.26 55.45 -29.26
CA ALA A 62 30.64 55.06 -28.84
C ALA A 62 30.87 54.30 -27.48
N ALA A 63 31.38 53.05 -27.49
CA ALA A 63 32.83 52.66 -27.45
C ALA A 63 33.35 52.39 -26.00
N SER A 64 34.36 51.54 -25.69
CA SER A 64 35.28 50.67 -26.45
C SER A 64 35.85 49.51 -25.58
N ARG A 65 36.60 48.58 -26.20
CA ARG A 65 37.75 47.73 -25.73
C ARG A 65 38.36 48.04 -24.33
N ALA A 66 38.99 47.12 -23.59
CA ALA A 66 39.87 46.01 -24.03
C ALA A 66 40.05 44.89 -22.95
N ASP A 67 40.89 43.85 -23.10
CA ASP A 67 41.05 42.76 -24.12
C ASP A 67 42.10 41.72 -23.57
N GLU A 68 41.94 40.40 -23.81
CA GLU A 68 43.02 39.35 -23.92
C GLU A 68 43.81 38.90 -22.61
N VAL A 69 44.51 37.74 -22.42
CA VAL A 69 45.42 36.88 -23.25
C VAL A 69 45.55 35.39 -22.77
N SER A 70 45.36 34.44 -23.71
CA SER A 70 45.97 33.08 -23.95
C SER A 70 46.29 32.01 -22.88
N VAL A 71 46.17 30.72 -23.29
CA VAL A 71 47.10 29.54 -23.12
C VAL A 71 46.34 28.20 -23.37
N ILE A 72 46.80 27.16 -24.10
CA ILE A 72 47.81 27.04 -25.19
C ILE A 72 47.52 25.79 -26.10
N SER A 73 48.54 25.17 -26.72
CA SER A 73 48.59 24.15 -27.81
C SER A 73 48.52 22.65 -27.36
N THR A 74 48.50 21.57 -28.19
CA THR A 74 48.59 21.30 -29.67
C THR A 74 48.04 19.86 -29.96
N SER A 75 47.66 19.45 -31.19
CA SER A 75 48.58 18.97 -32.26
C SER A 75 47.90 18.73 -33.63
N PHE A 76 48.61 19.11 -34.71
CA PHE A 76 48.60 18.75 -36.15
C PHE A 76 47.62 17.69 -36.73
N SER A 77 47.18 17.75 -38.00
CA SER A 77 47.60 18.56 -39.20
C SER A 77 46.40 18.86 -40.13
N THR A 78 46.23 20.05 -40.77
CA THR A 78 46.80 20.52 -42.07
C THR A 78 46.45 19.59 -43.26
N VAL A 79 45.99 20.02 -44.46
CA VAL A 79 46.24 21.25 -45.27
C VAL A 79 45.03 21.65 -46.17
N ALA A 80 44.80 22.96 -46.36
CA ALA A 80 44.01 23.69 -47.40
C ALA A 80 42.51 23.33 -47.64
N SER A 81 41.53 24.23 -47.87
CA SER A 81 41.47 25.54 -48.59
C SER A 81 41.53 25.35 -50.13
N LEU A 82 40.78 26.03 -51.02
CA LEU A 82 40.00 27.29 -51.07
C LEU A 82 38.76 27.07 -52.02
N ASP A 83 37.75 27.94 -52.26
CA ASP A 83 37.36 29.26 -51.73
C ASP A 83 35.86 29.60 -52.05
N THR A 84 35.36 30.72 -51.51
CA THR A 84 34.28 31.63 -52.02
C THR A 84 33.00 31.06 -52.68
N ALA A 85 31.80 31.24 -52.11
CA ALA A 85 30.88 32.40 -52.29
C ALA A 85 29.82 32.16 -53.43
N ASP A 86 28.69 32.87 -53.56
CA ASP A 86 28.19 34.03 -52.79
C ASP A 86 26.64 34.13 -52.73
N VAL A 87 26.14 34.74 -51.64
CA VAL A 87 25.03 35.71 -51.52
C VAL A 87 23.69 35.61 -52.34
N SER A 88 22.60 35.36 -51.59
CA SER A 88 21.25 35.99 -51.62
C SER A 88 20.15 35.69 -52.68
N SER A 89 18.91 35.54 -52.15
CA SER A 89 17.59 36.06 -52.60
C SER A 89 17.14 35.95 -54.07
N SER A 90 15.88 35.63 -54.41
CA SER A 90 14.65 36.28 -53.92
C SER A 90 13.34 35.59 -54.40
N ASP A 91 12.26 35.65 -53.61
CA ASP A 91 10.87 35.46 -54.11
C ASP A 91 10.41 36.66 -54.96
N PRO A 92 9.38 36.50 -55.82
CA PRO A 92 8.07 37.09 -55.47
C PRO A 92 6.80 36.39 -56.01
N TYR A 93 5.68 36.49 -55.26
CA TYR A 93 4.24 36.62 -55.68
C TYR A 93 3.66 35.60 -56.72
N SER A 94 2.58 34.84 -56.47
CA SER A 94 1.14 35.23 -56.37
C SER A 94 0.60 35.96 -57.62
N SER A 95 -0.66 35.78 -58.09
CA SER A 95 -1.89 35.26 -57.46
C SER A 95 -3.01 34.80 -58.46
N GLN A 96 -4.05 34.14 -57.91
CA GLN A 96 -5.49 34.10 -58.31
C GLN A 96 -6.03 33.57 -59.68
N GLU A 97 -6.86 32.51 -59.57
CA GLU A 97 -8.28 32.37 -60.00
C GLU A 97 -8.79 32.79 -61.41
N ARG A 98 -9.47 31.85 -62.12
CA ARG A 98 -10.90 31.96 -62.50
C ARG A 98 -11.51 30.68 -63.11
N GLU A 99 -12.84 30.64 -63.20
CA GLU A 99 -13.71 29.55 -63.68
C GLU A 99 -14.19 29.79 -65.15
N ASP A 100 -14.71 28.77 -65.85
CA ASP A 100 -16.07 28.80 -66.44
C ASP A 100 -16.52 27.52 -67.23
N VAL A 101 -17.65 26.97 -66.76
CA VAL A 101 -18.78 26.20 -67.34
C VAL A 101 -18.91 26.11 -68.89
N PRO A 102 -19.09 24.90 -69.51
CA PRO A 102 -20.43 24.40 -70.00
C PRO A 102 -20.61 22.84 -70.12
N VAL A 103 -21.73 22.18 -70.53
CA VAL A 103 -23.22 22.26 -70.36
C VAL A 103 -23.92 20.98 -70.97
N PHE A 104 -24.95 20.40 -70.30
CA PHE A 104 -25.99 19.41 -70.81
C PHE A 104 -25.51 18.00 -71.30
N GLU A 105 -26.30 16.90 -71.46
CA GLU A 105 -27.75 16.55 -71.26
C GLU A 105 -27.98 15.05 -70.81
N GLN A 106 -29.14 14.42 -71.09
CA GLN A 106 -29.69 13.13 -70.58
C GLN A 106 -29.33 11.87 -71.45
N ASP A 107 -29.80 10.60 -71.30
CA ASP A 107 -30.92 9.96 -70.56
C ASP A 107 -30.83 8.38 -70.43
N ALA A 108 -31.79 7.76 -69.72
CA ALA A 108 -32.42 6.40 -69.91
C ALA A 108 -31.84 5.02 -69.40
N SER A 109 -32.60 4.41 -68.46
CA SER A 109 -33.21 3.04 -68.41
C SER A 109 -32.49 1.68 -68.07
N SER A 110 -33.12 0.97 -67.08
CA SER A 110 -33.53 -0.46 -66.97
C SER A 110 -32.58 -1.68 -66.74
N ASP A 111 -32.73 -2.28 -65.53
CA ASP A 111 -33.08 -3.70 -65.16
C ASP A 111 -32.39 -4.99 -65.70
N GLY A 112 -32.31 -6.01 -64.81
CA GLY A 112 -32.07 -7.45 -65.10
C GLY A 112 -30.71 -7.99 -64.59
N GLU A 113 -30.56 -8.63 -63.42
CA GLU A 113 -31.03 -9.95 -62.90
C GLU A 113 -30.16 -11.20 -63.20
N CYS A 114 -29.85 -11.93 -62.12
CA CYS A 114 -29.76 -13.40 -61.95
C CYS A 114 -28.81 -14.31 -62.76
N LEU A 115 -27.79 -14.85 -62.05
CA LEU A 115 -27.60 -16.28 -61.68
C LEU A 115 -28.07 -17.39 -62.65
N PRO A 116 -27.26 -18.46 -62.88
CA PRO A 116 -27.29 -19.61 -61.95
C PRO A 116 -25.95 -20.39 -61.72
N PRO A 117 -25.87 -21.29 -60.71
CA PRO A 117 -24.70 -22.15 -60.41
C PRO A 117 -24.89 -23.63 -60.78
N HIS A 118 -23.82 -24.46 -60.78
CA HIS A 118 -23.75 -25.77 -60.06
C HIS A 118 -22.42 -26.58 -60.24
N ASP A 119 -21.77 -26.87 -59.11
CA ASP A 119 -21.26 -28.17 -58.59
C ASP A 119 -20.37 -29.19 -59.39
N ARG A 120 -19.46 -29.86 -58.64
CA ARG A 120 -18.78 -31.18 -58.85
C ARG A 120 -17.61 -31.43 -59.85
N ARG A 121 -16.42 -31.57 -59.21
CA ARG A 121 -15.55 -32.79 -59.12
C ARG A 121 -14.46 -33.15 -60.17
N LEU A 122 -13.33 -33.58 -59.59
CA LEU A 122 -12.40 -34.67 -59.96
C LEU A 122 -11.38 -34.51 -61.13
N ALA A 123 -10.16 -34.18 -60.71
CA ALA A 123 -8.96 -35.03 -60.83
C ALA A 123 -8.28 -35.34 -62.20
N SER A 124 -7.08 -34.74 -62.35
CA SER A 124 -5.78 -35.43 -62.57
C SER A 124 -5.12 -35.43 -63.97
N ARG A 125 -3.78 -35.21 -63.94
CA ARG A 125 -2.74 -35.53 -64.96
C ARG A 125 -2.77 -34.70 -66.28
N LEU A 126 -1.66 -34.41 -66.96
CA LEU A 126 -0.20 -34.47 -66.63
C LEU A 126 0.60 -33.55 -67.59
N ASP A 127 1.93 -33.50 -67.39
CA ASP A 127 2.99 -33.13 -68.38
C ASP A 127 3.13 -31.66 -68.85
N SER A 128 4.34 -31.13 -69.17
CA SER A 128 5.74 -31.54 -68.89
C SER A 128 6.75 -30.41 -69.27
N PHE A 129 8.07 -30.65 -69.08
CA PHE A 129 9.26 -29.78 -69.39
C PHE A 129 9.42 -28.52 -68.49
N SER A 130 10.63 -28.06 -68.07
CA SER A 130 12.05 -28.49 -68.23
C SER A 130 12.94 -27.59 -67.33
N SER A 131 14.22 -27.84 -66.97
CA SER A 131 15.19 -28.98 -67.03
C SER A 131 16.47 -28.61 -66.23
N SER A 132 17.40 -29.57 -66.00
CA SER A 132 18.87 -29.40 -65.76
C SER A 132 19.35 -28.54 -64.56
N THR A 133 20.34 -28.91 -63.73
CA THR A 133 21.25 -30.08 -63.57
C THR A 133 21.99 -29.92 -62.21
N SER A 134 22.59 -30.91 -61.53
CA SER A 134 22.76 -32.38 -61.71
C SER A 134 23.35 -33.00 -60.41
N SER A 135 23.59 -34.32 -60.43
CA SER A 135 24.75 -35.03 -59.79
C SER A 135 24.81 -35.16 -58.25
N SER A 136 25.29 -36.27 -57.67
CA SER A 136 25.67 -37.61 -58.21
C SER A 136 25.94 -38.63 -57.09
N TYR A 137 25.95 -39.92 -57.41
CA TYR A 137 26.17 -41.12 -56.56
C TYR A 137 25.00 -41.44 -55.60
N SER A 138 24.28 -42.58 -55.63
CA SER A 138 24.55 -43.99 -56.04
C SER A 138 25.33 -44.81 -54.98
N ASP A 139 25.00 -46.05 -54.58
CA ASP A 139 23.91 -46.99 -54.95
C ASP A 139 23.57 -47.99 -53.80
N ASP A 140 22.69 -48.97 -54.07
CA ASP A 140 22.13 -50.04 -53.21
C ASP A 140 23.10 -50.89 -52.33
N LEU A 141 22.55 -51.53 -51.28
CA LEU A 141 22.69 -52.99 -51.04
C LEU A 141 21.67 -53.53 -50.00
N THR A 142 21.63 -54.87 -49.80
CA THR A 142 20.46 -55.60 -49.28
C THR A 142 20.76 -56.67 -48.19
N VAL A 143 19.69 -57.07 -47.45
CA VAL A 143 19.48 -58.36 -46.74
C VAL A 143 20.09 -58.57 -45.33
N ALA A 144 19.40 -59.41 -44.55
CA ALA A 144 19.74 -60.03 -43.24
C ALA A 144 19.67 -59.16 -41.97
N GLU A 145 19.46 -59.72 -40.76
CA GLU A 145 18.43 -60.68 -40.26
C GLU A 145 18.60 -60.84 -38.73
N TRP A 146 17.51 -60.72 -37.95
CA TRP A 146 17.23 -61.31 -36.60
C TRP A 146 18.22 -61.21 -35.42
N THR A 147 17.68 -61.57 -34.23
CA THR A 147 18.31 -61.69 -32.88
C THR A 147 18.90 -60.40 -32.28
N GLU A 148 18.58 -59.98 -31.05
CA GLU A 148 18.09 -60.65 -29.83
C GLU A 148 19.09 -61.64 -29.19
N VAL A 149 20.01 -61.08 -28.40
CA VAL A 149 20.65 -61.80 -27.28
C VAL A 149 20.73 -60.86 -26.07
N GLY A 150 19.93 -61.14 -25.06
CA GLY A 150 20.33 -60.95 -23.66
C GLY A 150 20.45 -62.33 -23.02
N ILE A 151 21.49 -62.56 -22.23
CA ILE A 151 21.75 -63.77 -21.43
C ILE A 151 22.82 -63.33 -20.41
N GLU A 152 22.46 -63.24 -19.12
CA GLU A 152 22.93 -64.14 -18.03
C GLU A 152 24.39 -63.83 -17.59
N ALA A 153 24.92 -64.19 -16.42
CA ALA A 153 24.49 -65.03 -15.30
C ALA A 153 25.34 -64.60 -14.05
N ASP A 154 25.15 -65.04 -12.80
CA ASP A 154 24.01 -65.58 -12.03
C ASP A 154 24.43 -65.62 -10.53
N HIS A 155 23.51 -65.99 -9.62
CA HIS A 155 23.81 -66.56 -8.27
C HIS A 155 24.50 -65.61 -7.25
N GLU A 156 24.48 -65.79 -5.90
CA GLU A 156 23.80 -66.69 -4.96
C GLU A 156 23.66 -65.91 -3.61
N VAL A 157 22.51 -65.86 -2.91
CA VAL A 157 22.08 -66.69 -1.74
C VAL A 157 22.60 -66.23 -0.35
N GLU A 158 21.85 -66.60 0.71
CA GLU A 158 21.97 -66.26 2.15
C GLU A 158 21.83 -64.76 2.56
N PHE A 159 20.86 -64.30 3.37
CA PHE A 159 19.91 -64.87 4.36
C PHE A 159 20.48 -65.09 5.77
N ARG A 160 19.71 -64.66 6.80
CA ARG A 160 19.92 -64.73 8.27
C ARG A 160 20.81 -63.64 8.90
N ALA A 161 20.65 -63.26 10.17
CA ALA A 161 19.46 -63.26 11.08
C ALA A 161 19.81 -62.53 12.39
N SER A 162 18.81 -62.44 13.30
CA SER A 162 18.97 -62.39 14.77
C SER A 162 19.34 -61.02 15.40
N GLN A 163 18.46 -60.36 16.20
CA GLN A 163 17.85 -60.71 17.52
C GLN A 163 18.66 -60.11 18.71
N LEU A 164 18.15 -59.76 19.90
CA LEU A 164 16.90 -59.90 20.70
C LEU A 164 16.71 -58.58 21.53
N ALA A 165 15.64 -58.25 22.30
CA ALA A 165 14.23 -58.69 22.37
C ALA A 165 13.38 -57.83 23.35
N ALA A 166 12.04 -57.90 23.20
CA ALA A 166 10.97 -57.87 24.22
C ALA A 166 10.80 -56.63 25.15
N SER A 167 9.63 -56.36 25.74
CA SER A 167 8.37 -57.13 25.92
C SER A 167 7.10 -56.24 25.78
N GLN A 168 5.98 -56.71 25.19
CA GLN A 168 4.72 -57.20 25.80
C GLN A 168 3.80 -56.12 26.46
N ILE A 169 2.45 -56.18 26.48
CA ILE A 169 1.47 -57.21 26.02
C ILE A 169 0.06 -56.61 25.70
N SER A 170 -0.67 -57.17 24.72
CA SER A 170 -2.16 -57.22 24.49
C SER A 170 -3.05 -55.94 24.59
N SER A 171 -4.18 -55.72 23.90
CA SER A 171 -4.93 -56.35 22.78
C SER A 171 -6.12 -55.37 22.40
N SER A 172 -7.20 -55.64 21.63
CA SER A 172 -7.78 -56.84 21.01
C SER A 172 -8.74 -56.55 19.83
N GLN A 173 -8.91 -57.57 18.97
CA GLN A 173 -10.07 -58.00 18.15
C GLN A 173 -10.75 -57.20 17.01
N THR A 174 -11.04 -58.01 15.97
CA THR A 174 -11.70 -57.92 14.64
C THR A 174 -13.21 -57.52 14.63
N SER A 175 -13.90 -57.23 13.51
CA SER A 175 -13.84 -57.91 12.19
C SER A 175 -14.34 -57.13 10.94
N ALA A 176 -14.22 -57.77 9.76
CA ALA A 176 -14.39 -57.28 8.38
C ALA A 176 -15.87 -57.26 7.87
N TYR A 177 -16.25 -56.82 6.65
CA TYR A 177 -15.90 -57.40 5.32
C TYR A 177 -16.09 -56.46 4.09
N LYS A 178 -15.73 -56.97 2.89
CA LYS A 178 -15.67 -56.33 1.54
C LYS A 178 -17.04 -56.19 0.85
N PHE A 179 -17.16 -55.37 -0.22
CA PHE A 179 -17.35 -55.84 -1.62
C PHE A 179 -17.17 -54.75 -2.72
N LEU A 180 -17.50 -55.07 -3.99
CA LEU A 180 -17.07 -54.42 -5.25
C LEU A 180 -18.21 -53.81 -6.09
N ALA A 181 -17.85 -52.80 -6.89
CA ALA A 181 -18.32 -52.39 -8.24
C ALA A 181 -19.76 -52.69 -8.76
N SER A 182 -20.40 -51.67 -9.38
CA SER A 182 -21.13 -51.77 -10.69
C SER A 182 -21.80 -50.44 -11.14
N GLN A 183 -22.09 -50.35 -12.46
CA GLN A 183 -23.13 -49.50 -13.11
C GLN A 183 -24.34 -50.44 -13.48
N PRO A 184 -25.50 -50.04 -14.10
CA PRO A 184 -25.80 -48.80 -14.83
C PRO A 184 -27.29 -48.27 -14.82
N ALA A 185 -27.55 -47.27 -15.69
CA ALA A 185 -28.74 -47.07 -16.55
C ALA A 185 -30.17 -46.75 -16.01
N GLN A 186 -30.81 -45.76 -16.66
CA GLN A 186 -32.22 -45.69 -17.17
C GLN A 186 -33.42 -45.83 -16.18
N SER A 187 -34.66 -45.35 -16.45
CA SER A 187 -35.22 -44.28 -17.32
C SER A 187 -36.75 -44.14 -17.07
N GLN A 188 -37.43 -43.13 -17.65
CA GLN A 188 -38.93 -43.03 -17.81
C GLN A 188 -39.77 -42.86 -16.50
N HIS A 189 -41.05 -42.45 -16.50
CA HIS A 189 -41.82 -41.44 -17.26
C HIS A 189 -43.05 -40.96 -16.42
N ALA A 190 -43.68 -39.84 -16.83
CA ALA A 190 -44.98 -39.32 -16.37
C ALA A 190 -45.08 -38.84 -14.89
N GLY A 191 -45.94 -37.89 -14.50
CA GLY A 191 -46.74 -36.93 -15.30
C GLY A 191 -48.24 -36.94 -14.99
N LEU A 192 -48.78 -35.83 -14.45
CA LEU A 192 -50.17 -35.33 -14.61
C LEU A 192 -50.38 -34.00 -13.83
N GLN A 193 -51.17 -33.09 -14.43
CA GLN A 193 -51.91 -31.97 -13.80
C GLN A 193 -53.41 -32.40 -13.65
N PRO A 194 -54.42 -31.61 -13.19
CA PRO A 194 -54.51 -30.15 -12.96
C PRO A 194 -55.33 -29.68 -11.72
N GLY A 195 -55.65 -28.37 -11.65
CA GLY A 195 -56.71 -27.77 -10.79
C GLY A 195 -56.25 -27.43 -9.36
N ALA A 196 -56.36 -26.22 -8.78
CA ALA A 196 -57.12 -24.99 -9.02
C ALA A 196 -58.61 -24.99 -8.63
N SER A 197 -58.95 -24.45 -7.44
CA SER A 197 -60.01 -23.43 -7.22
C SER A 197 -60.33 -23.15 -5.73
N GLN A 198 -60.57 -21.87 -5.40
CA GLN A 198 -61.59 -21.29 -4.48
C GLN A 198 -61.67 -21.77 -3.00
N LEU A 199 -61.52 -20.89 -2.00
CA LEU A 199 -62.47 -19.87 -1.46
C LEU A 199 -63.66 -20.45 -0.65
N GLY A 200 -63.75 -20.09 0.65
CA GLY A 200 -64.92 -20.37 1.49
C GLY A 200 -64.63 -20.24 3.00
N ALA A 201 -65.23 -19.25 3.68
CA ALA A 201 -65.01 -18.98 5.09
C ALA A 201 -65.89 -19.83 6.05
N PHE A 202 -65.55 -19.83 7.34
CA PHE A 202 -66.36 -19.44 8.54
C PHE A 202 -65.55 -19.89 9.80
N ARG A 203 -65.32 -19.09 10.87
CA ARG A 203 -66.25 -18.67 11.95
C ARG A 203 -66.85 -19.86 12.73
N ILE A 204 -66.93 -19.91 14.07
CA ILE A 204 -66.45 -19.04 15.18
C ILE A 204 -66.64 -19.81 16.53
N MET A 205 -66.15 -19.30 17.68
CA MET A 205 -66.41 -19.80 19.07
C MET A 205 -65.87 -21.21 19.46
N ASP A 206 -65.63 -21.55 20.74
CA ASP A 206 -65.09 -20.75 21.87
C ASP A 206 -64.66 -21.63 23.08
N SER A 207 -63.77 -21.06 23.90
CA SER A 207 -63.85 -21.09 25.37
C SER A 207 -63.41 -22.32 26.22
N GLN A 208 -62.70 -21.95 27.31
CA GLN A 208 -62.75 -22.49 28.69
C GLN A 208 -61.99 -23.78 29.10
N ARG A 209 -61.01 -23.54 30.00
CA ARG A 209 -60.69 -24.33 31.23
C ARG A 209 -60.07 -25.73 31.08
N SER A 210 -59.38 -26.27 32.08
CA SER A 210 -58.56 -25.71 33.19
C SER A 210 -57.89 -26.88 33.93
N THR A 211 -56.81 -26.63 34.69
CA THR A 211 -56.23 -27.54 35.72
C THR A 211 -55.74 -28.91 35.20
N SER A 212 -54.82 -29.65 35.84
CA SER A 212 -53.72 -29.36 36.78
C SER A 212 -52.98 -30.70 37.02
N LEU A 213 -51.66 -30.73 37.22
CA LEU A 213 -50.99 -31.68 38.15
C LEU A 213 -49.47 -31.42 38.27
N GLU A 214 -49.08 -31.04 39.49
CA GLU A 214 -47.76 -31.20 40.14
C GLU A 214 -47.51 -32.73 40.42
N PRO A 215 -46.33 -33.23 40.88
CA PRO A 215 -45.46 -32.52 41.83
C PRO A 215 -43.93 -32.68 41.81
N GLY A 216 -43.25 -31.60 42.24
CA GLY A 216 -42.01 -31.62 43.06
C GLY A 216 -40.70 -32.11 42.38
N SER A 217 -39.53 -31.97 43.01
CA SER A 217 -39.07 -31.23 44.22
C SER A 217 -37.51 -31.17 44.18
N GLN A 218 -36.75 -30.34 44.91
CA GLN A 218 -37.02 -29.20 45.78
C GLN A 218 -35.77 -28.28 45.83
N GLN A 219 -35.99 -26.95 45.91
CA GLN A 219 -35.32 -25.90 46.72
C GLN A 219 -33.89 -26.17 47.30
N ALA A 220 -32.99 -25.19 47.46
CA ALA A 220 -33.16 -23.82 47.98
C ALA A 220 -31.86 -22.98 47.76
N ARG A 221 -31.72 -21.66 48.01
CA ARG A 221 -32.61 -20.53 48.37
C ARG A 221 -31.80 -19.22 48.24
N ALA A 222 -32.38 -18.15 47.71
CA ALA A 222 -32.05 -16.75 48.04
C ALA A 222 -33.23 -15.85 47.63
N HIS A 223 -33.66 -14.93 48.49
CA HIS A 223 -34.98 -14.27 48.42
C HIS A 223 -34.85 -12.74 48.47
N ILE A 224 -35.76 -12.03 47.76
CA ILE A 224 -36.43 -10.76 48.18
C ILE A 224 -35.48 -9.52 48.21
N VAL A 225 -35.85 -8.33 47.73
CA VAL A 225 -36.95 -7.42 48.18
C VAL A 225 -37.75 -6.80 47.01
N ASN A 226 -39.05 -6.61 47.25
CA ASN A 226 -40.04 -5.91 46.40
C ASN A 226 -40.20 -4.43 46.82
N SER A 227 -40.59 -3.54 45.89
CA SER A 227 -41.46 -2.33 46.08
C SER A 227 -41.09 -1.19 45.09
N GLN A 228 -41.96 -0.22 44.74
CA GLN A 228 -43.39 -0.21 44.39
C GLN A 228 -43.75 1.23 43.92
N ILE A 229 -44.80 1.43 43.07
CA ILE A 229 -45.61 2.68 42.96
C ILE A 229 -44.85 3.91 42.33
N SER A 230 -45.40 4.75 41.43
CA SER A 230 -46.69 4.79 40.68
C SER A 230 -46.63 5.72 39.43
N HIS A 231 -47.72 5.70 38.65
CA HIS A 231 -48.22 6.64 37.61
C HIS A 231 -47.56 8.04 37.47
N ALA A 232 -47.49 8.67 36.29
CA ALA A 232 -48.58 8.77 35.31
C ALA A 232 -48.15 9.09 33.85
N THR A 233 -49.04 8.83 32.89
CA THR A 233 -48.87 9.18 31.46
C THR A 233 -50.22 9.59 30.87
N GLN A 234 -50.29 10.64 30.05
CA GLN A 234 -51.50 10.99 29.29
C GLN A 234 -51.49 10.34 27.89
N PRO A 235 -52.64 9.89 27.35
CA PRO A 235 -52.74 9.31 26.01
C PRO A 235 -52.93 10.39 24.94
N GLY A 236 -52.26 10.28 23.77
CA GLY A 236 -52.42 11.31 22.74
C GLY A 236 -51.60 11.20 21.45
N LEU A 237 -51.43 10.01 20.84
CA LEU A 237 -51.34 9.74 19.38
C LEU A 237 -50.82 8.31 19.11
N MET A 238 -51.71 7.32 19.13
CA MET A 238 -51.47 6.01 18.51
C MET A 238 -52.72 5.57 17.75
N CYS A 239 -52.77 5.86 16.44
CA CYS A 239 -53.73 5.27 15.51
C CYS A 239 -53.20 5.36 14.08
N GLN A 240 -52.27 4.46 13.74
CA GLN A 240 -51.97 3.90 12.40
C GLN A 240 -50.72 3.02 12.51
N MET A 241 -50.88 1.87 13.17
CA MET A 241 -49.91 0.77 13.18
C MET A 241 -50.64 -0.52 12.86
N GLU A 242 -50.90 -0.75 11.57
CA GLU A 242 -51.34 -2.03 11.05
C GLU A 242 -50.45 -2.40 9.84
N GLU A 243 -49.98 -3.65 9.86
CA GLU A 243 -49.35 -4.40 8.75
C GLU A 243 -48.17 -3.78 7.98
N ALA A 244 -46.96 -3.89 8.55
CA ALA A 244 -45.68 -3.75 7.85
C ALA A 244 -44.60 -4.72 8.36
N ASN A 245 -44.90 -6.03 8.41
CA ASN A 245 -43.91 -7.07 8.71
C ASN A 245 -43.08 -7.43 7.48
N SER A 246 -42.25 -6.51 6.99
CA SER A 246 -41.24 -6.80 5.97
C SER A 246 -39.84 -6.87 6.58
N GLU A 247 -39.01 -7.81 6.09
CA GLU A 247 -37.61 -7.95 6.54
C GLU A 247 -36.76 -6.72 6.18
N ALA A 248 -37.21 -5.93 5.20
CA ALA A 248 -36.64 -4.63 4.86
C ALA A 248 -36.90 -3.55 5.93
N ASP A 249 -38.05 -3.59 6.62
CA ASP A 249 -38.35 -2.68 7.72
C ASP A 249 -37.53 -3.03 8.96
N LEU A 250 -37.25 -4.31 9.21
CA LEU A 250 -36.31 -4.76 10.25
C LEU A 250 -34.91 -4.20 10.00
N VAL A 251 -34.39 -4.32 8.77
CA VAL A 251 -33.10 -3.71 8.37
C VAL A 251 -33.12 -2.18 8.61
N PHE A 252 -34.22 -1.50 8.29
CA PHE A 252 -34.34 -0.05 8.50
C PHE A 252 -34.37 0.32 10.00
N GLN A 253 -35.06 -0.47 10.84
CA GLN A 253 -35.08 -0.29 12.30
C GLN A 253 -33.71 -0.52 12.91
N GLN A 254 -33.01 -1.60 12.53
CA GLN A 254 -31.64 -1.86 12.99
C GLN A 254 -30.67 -0.76 12.58
N LEU A 255 -30.71 -0.32 11.32
CA LEU A 255 -29.91 0.83 10.87
C LEU A 255 -30.20 2.11 11.67
N SER A 256 -31.41 2.30 12.21
CA SER A 256 -31.74 3.48 13.01
C SER A 256 -30.99 3.58 14.35
N THR A 257 -30.47 2.47 14.90
CA THR A 257 -29.69 2.46 16.15
C THR A 257 -28.18 2.66 15.94
N MET A 258 -27.71 2.77 14.69
CA MET A 258 -26.29 2.87 14.32
C MET A 258 -25.56 4.12 14.88
N TRP A 259 -26.28 5.19 15.22
CA TRP A 259 -25.72 6.45 15.69
C TRP A 259 -25.94 6.62 17.20
N PRO A 260 -24.89 6.57 18.04
CA PRO A 260 -25.04 6.80 19.48
C PRO A 260 -25.34 8.26 19.80
N SER A 261 -26.04 8.46 20.93
CA SER A 261 -26.30 9.78 21.51
C SER A 261 -25.01 10.49 21.93
N LEU A 262 -25.01 11.83 21.90
CA LEU A 262 -23.94 12.63 22.50
C LEU A 262 -24.25 12.83 24.00
N PRO A 263 -23.32 12.53 24.93
CA PRO A 263 -23.49 12.84 26.35
C PRO A 263 -23.68 14.35 26.57
N GLU A 264 -24.65 14.75 27.40
CA GLU A 264 -24.95 16.18 27.64
C GLU A 264 -23.72 16.95 28.15
N SER A 265 -22.92 16.28 28.99
CA SER A 265 -21.61 16.70 29.53
C SER A 265 -20.60 17.18 28.47
N LEU A 266 -20.74 16.72 27.22
CA LEU A 266 -19.87 17.04 26.09
C LEU A 266 -20.48 18.01 25.07
N THR A 267 -21.69 18.52 25.30
CA THR A 267 -22.39 19.42 24.35
C THR A 267 -21.60 20.69 24.03
N SER A 268 -20.82 21.20 24.99
CA SER A 268 -19.95 22.38 24.85
C SER A 268 -18.53 22.06 24.34
N ALA A 269 -18.19 20.80 24.14
CA ALA A 269 -16.85 20.36 23.75
C ALA A 269 -16.60 20.55 22.23
N PRO A 270 -15.34 20.80 21.80
CA PRO A 270 -14.97 20.71 20.40
C PRO A 270 -15.24 19.30 19.85
N ILE A 271 -15.66 19.19 18.58
CA ILE A 271 -15.97 17.86 17.99
C ILE A 271 -14.77 16.89 18.02
N ALA A 272 -13.53 17.39 18.05
CA ALA A 272 -12.35 16.57 18.27
C ALA A 272 -12.44 15.78 19.60
N VAL A 273 -12.79 16.45 20.69
CA VAL A 273 -13.01 15.84 22.01
C VAL A 273 -14.22 14.91 21.98
N GLN A 274 -15.33 15.35 21.40
CA GLN A 274 -16.54 14.53 21.28
C GLN A 274 -16.27 13.22 20.51
N TRP A 275 -15.41 13.26 19.49
CA TRP A 275 -14.99 12.12 18.70
C TRP A 275 -14.05 11.18 19.47
N GLU A 276 -13.03 11.71 20.13
CA GLU A 276 -12.09 10.90 20.91
C GLU A 276 -12.80 10.20 22.08
N VAL A 277 -13.62 10.92 22.85
CA VAL A 277 -14.39 10.31 23.96
C VAL A 277 -15.40 9.28 23.44
N MET A 278 -16.10 9.57 22.34
CA MET A 278 -17.02 8.58 21.73
C MET A 278 -16.27 7.34 21.22
N ARG A 279 -15.04 7.46 20.69
CA ARG A 279 -14.24 6.27 20.35
C ARG A 279 -13.92 5.44 21.59
N VAL A 280 -13.55 6.08 22.70
CA VAL A 280 -13.24 5.40 23.97
C VAL A 280 -14.46 4.67 24.51
N LEU A 281 -15.61 5.34 24.63
CA LEU A 281 -16.86 4.73 25.10
C LEU A 281 -17.27 3.51 24.26
N LEU A 282 -17.25 3.64 22.93
CA LEU A 282 -17.59 2.54 22.01
C LEU A 282 -16.56 1.40 22.02
N HIS A 283 -15.28 1.68 22.24
CA HIS A 283 -14.24 0.65 22.39
C HIS A 283 -14.42 -0.13 23.70
N CYS A 284 -14.66 0.57 24.79
CA CYS A 284 -14.88 0.01 26.12
C CYS A 284 -16.29 -0.59 26.32
N GLN A 285 -17.16 -0.49 25.31
CA GLN A 285 -18.56 -0.94 25.33
C GLN A 285 -19.41 -0.30 26.45
N VAL A 286 -19.08 0.95 26.81
CA VAL A 286 -19.81 1.76 27.78
C VAL A 286 -20.90 2.56 27.07
N ASP A 287 -22.13 2.48 27.56
CA ASP A 287 -23.26 3.29 27.07
C ASP A 287 -22.98 4.79 27.34
N PRO A 288 -22.91 5.64 26.29
CA PRO A 288 -22.66 7.08 26.44
C PRO A 288 -23.66 7.82 27.33
N ALA A 289 -24.87 7.30 27.55
CA ALA A 289 -25.85 7.89 28.46
C ALA A 289 -25.35 8.02 29.91
N HIS A 290 -24.38 7.20 30.31
CA HIS A 290 -23.80 7.21 31.67
C HIS A 290 -22.56 8.12 31.82
N PHE A 291 -22.07 8.76 30.75
CA PHE A 291 -20.81 9.51 30.79
C PHE A 291 -20.98 10.97 31.26
N ASP A 292 -20.49 11.28 32.46
CA ASP A 292 -20.75 12.55 33.16
C ASP A 292 -19.61 13.57 33.09
N LEU A 293 -18.37 13.17 32.75
CA LEU A 293 -17.20 14.04 32.73
C LEU A 293 -17.38 15.23 31.77
N ARG A 294 -17.34 16.43 32.33
CA ARG A 294 -17.50 17.69 31.58
C ARG A 294 -16.19 18.10 30.93
N TYR A 295 -16.27 18.64 29.72
CA TYR A 295 -15.12 19.17 29.00
C TYR A 295 -14.39 20.29 29.77
N HIS A 296 -13.08 20.10 29.99
CA HIS A 296 -12.19 21.12 30.56
C HIS A 296 -11.27 21.71 29.50
N LYS A 297 -10.94 23.02 29.59
CA LYS A 297 -10.06 23.69 28.61
C LYS A 297 -8.66 23.07 28.54
N ASP A 298 -8.18 22.49 29.63
CA ASP A 298 -6.87 21.83 29.70
C ASP A 298 -6.78 20.56 28.85
N TRP A 299 -7.91 20.00 28.39
CA TRP A 299 -7.93 18.89 27.42
C TRP A 299 -7.44 19.31 26.01
N GLN A 300 -7.03 20.57 25.83
CA GLN A 300 -6.17 20.95 24.70
C GLN A 300 -4.79 20.27 24.76
N ASP A 301 -4.31 19.93 25.96
CA ASP A 301 -3.20 19.00 26.15
C ASP A 301 -3.74 17.56 26.07
N GLN A 302 -3.28 16.83 25.06
CA GLN A 302 -3.71 15.47 24.80
C GLN A 302 -3.41 14.51 25.97
N ASN A 303 -2.32 14.73 26.71
CA ASN A 303 -1.95 13.87 27.83
C ASN A 303 -2.89 14.09 29.02
N LYS A 304 -3.29 15.34 29.28
CA LYS A 304 -4.28 15.66 30.31
C LYS A 304 -5.67 15.14 29.96
N PHE A 305 -6.01 15.17 28.66
CA PHE A 305 -7.23 14.55 28.16
C PHE A 305 -7.26 13.04 28.43
N TRP A 306 -6.22 12.30 28.06
CA TRP A 306 -6.17 10.85 28.30
C TRP A 306 -6.06 10.47 29.78
N SER A 307 -5.30 11.22 30.60
CA SER A 307 -5.27 11.02 32.06
C SER A 307 -6.67 11.14 32.66
N ALA A 308 -7.45 12.15 32.26
CA ALA A 308 -8.83 12.32 32.74
C ALA A 308 -9.79 11.20 32.31
N LEU A 309 -9.46 10.42 31.28
CA LEU A 309 -10.20 9.23 30.89
C LEU A 309 -9.74 7.96 31.63
N ASP A 310 -8.45 7.81 31.91
CA ASP A 310 -7.90 6.68 32.70
C ASP A 310 -8.32 6.78 34.18
N ASP A 311 -8.34 8.00 34.72
CA ASP A 311 -8.87 8.30 36.07
C ASP A 311 -10.39 8.06 36.19
N CYS A 312 -11.13 7.99 35.08
CA CYS A 312 -12.59 7.89 35.06
C CYS A 312 -13.07 6.57 35.70
N PRO A 313 -13.94 6.60 36.74
CA PRO A 313 -14.44 5.38 37.39
C PRO A 313 -15.15 4.40 36.44
N LEU A 314 -15.75 4.89 35.35
CA LEU A 314 -16.43 4.07 34.33
C LEU A 314 -15.44 3.33 33.40
N LEU A 315 -14.19 3.79 33.31
CA LEU A 315 -13.20 3.30 32.34
C LEU A 315 -12.01 2.58 33.00
N ARG A 316 -11.77 2.77 34.30
CA ARG A 316 -10.66 2.21 35.12
C ARG A 316 -10.41 0.69 35.02
N HIS A 317 -11.34 -0.09 34.48
CA HIS A 317 -11.20 -1.54 34.28
C HIS A 317 -11.17 -1.99 32.81
N CYS A 318 -11.26 -1.03 31.88
CA CYS A 318 -11.23 -1.27 30.45
C CYS A 318 -9.81 -1.04 29.89
N ALA A 319 -9.46 -1.73 28.81
CA ALA A 319 -8.34 -1.28 27.98
C ALA A 319 -8.83 -0.08 27.16
N LEU A 320 -8.08 1.03 27.19
CA LEU A 320 -8.37 2.19 26.34
C LEU A 320 -7.85 1.94 24.90
N PRO A 321 -8.54 2.46 23.86
CA PRO A 321 -8.04 2.41 22.48
C PRO A 321 -6.81 3.30 22.29
N ASP A 322 -6.03 3.04 21.24
CA ASP A 322 -4.88 3.85 20.86
C ASP A 322 -5.22 5.35 20.77
N MET A 323 -4.26 6.18 21.19
CA MET A 323 -4.32 7.64 21.04
C MET A 323 -4.31 8.03 19.57
N CYS A 324 -4.99 9.13 19.23
CA CYS A 324 -4.80 9.76 17.93
C CYS A 324 -3.43 10.44 17.80
N GLU A 325 -3.02 10.72 16.57
CA GLU A 325 -1.79 11.45 16.28
C GLU A 325 -1.81 12.84 16.95
N PRO A 326 -0.78 13.23 17.74
CA PRO A 326 -0.79 14.49 18.49
C PRO A 326 -0.96 15.73 17.62
N GLU A 327 -0.42 15.70 16.39
CA GLU A 327 -0.64 16.76 15.41
C GLU A 327 -2.09 16.78 14.92
N ALA A 328 -2.69 15.63 14.58
CA ALA A 328 -4.09 15.56 14.18
C ALA A 328 -5.03 16.08 15.28
N TYR A 329 -4.75 15.76 16.55
CA TYR A 329 -5.48 16.29 17.70
C TYR A 329 -5.36 17.82 17.80
N LYS A 330 -4.13 18.35 17.71
CA LYS A 330 -3.82 19.79 17.72
C LYS A 330 -4.51 20.57 16.59
N TYR A 331 -4.47 20.07 15.35
CA TYR A 331 -5.13 20.70 14.20
C TYR A 331 -6.67 20.59 14.25
N ALA A 332 -7.22 19.54 14.88
CA ALA A 332 -8.66 19.41 15.10
C ALA A 332 -9.17 20.37 16.19
N LEU A 333 -8.37 20.62 17.24
CA LEU A 333 -8.72 21.53 18.33
C LEU A 333 -8.57 23.01 17.99
N ASN A 334 -7.51 23.39 17.27
CA ASN A 334 -7.24 24.81 16.96
C ASN A 334 -8.21 25.43 15.93
N GLY A 335 -9.15 24.64 15.39
CA GLY A 335 -10.19 25.10 14.47
C GLY A 335 -9.75 25.27 13.00
N SER A 336 -8.47 25.02 12.69
CA SER A 336 -7.97 24.97 11.31
C SER A 336 -8.47 23.71 10.58
N TRP A 337 -8.32 22.54 11.22
CA TRP A 337 -8.53 21.20 10.66
C TRP A 337 -7.64 20.83 9.47
N GLU A 338 -6.87 21.76 8.93
CA GLU A 338 -6.03 21.61 7.74
C GLU A 338 -4.74 22.44 7.93
N THR A 339 -3.64 21.96 7.35
CA THR A 339 -2.32 22.60 7.36
C THR A 339 -1.67 22.39 6.00
N GLY A 340 -1.43 23.48 5.26
CA GLY A 340 -0.96 23.43 3.87
C GLY A 340 -1.85 22.55 2.97
N ASP A 341 -1.33 21.39 2.60
CA ASP A 341 -1.94 20.40 1.72
C ASP A 341 -2.55 19.19 2.46
N ILE A 342 -2.48 19.17 3.80
CA ILE A 342 -2.91 18.08 4.69
C ILE A 342 -4.17 18.48 5.49
N ALA A 343 -5.05 17.52 5.76
CA ALA A 343 -6.30 17.68 6.52
C ALA A 343 -6.50 16.57 7.57
N VAL A 344 -7.13 16.91 8.69
CA VAL A 344 -7.62 15.93 9.67
C VAL A 344 -8.86 15.24 9.12
N ALA A 345 -8.90 13.90 9.14
CA ALA A 345 -10.00 13.10 8.62
C ALA A 345 -10.87 12.47 9.73
N LEU A 346 -12.20 12.60 9.61
CA LEU A 346 -13.19 11.87 10.39
C LEU A 346 -13.62 10.60 9.64
N ILE A 347 -13.32 9.42 10.19
CA ILE A 347 -13.60 8.12 9.55
C ILE A 347 -14.19 7.14 10.56
N CYS A 348 -15.35 6.58 10.26
CA CYS A 348 -15.94 5.50 11.05
C CYS A 348 -16.20 4.25 10.19
N THR A 349 -16.51 3.13 10.84
CA THR A 349 -16.78 1.85 10.19
C THR A 349 -17.93 1.14 10.88
N ALA A 350 -19.01 0.91 10.13
CA ALA A 350 -20.11 0.06 10.57
C ALA A 350 -19.67 -1.41 10.54
N ARG A 351 -20.08 -2.16 11.56
CA ARG A 351 -19.91 -3.61 11.68
C ARG A 351 -21.23 -4.22 12.12
N LEU A 352 -21.75 -5.15 11.33
CA LEU A 352 -22.86 -6.01 11.76
C LEU A 352 -22.30 -6.99 12.81
N ALA A 353 -23.01 -7.15 13.93
CA ALA A 353 -22.53 -7.92 15.08
C ALA A 353 -23.63 -8.80 15.70
N GLY A 354 -23.24 -10.01 16.11
CA GLY A 354 -24.13 -11.01 16.68
C GLY A 354 -25.08 -11.65 15.65
N PRO A 355 -25.82 -12.71 16.03
CA PRO A 355 -26.76 -13.42 15.15
C PRO A 355 -27.99 -12.57 14.76
N GLU A 356 -28.21 -11.44 15.45
CA GLU A 356 -29.23 -10.45 15.10
C GLU A 356 -28.70 -9.37 14.13
N CYS A 357 -27.42 -9.45 13.71
CA CYS A 357 -26.81 -8.56 12.73
C CYS A 357 -26.82 -7.05 13.13
N VAL A 358 -26.82 -6.74 14.43
CA VAL A 358 -26.96 -5.37 14.95
C VAL A 358 -25.80 -4.47 14.49
N PRO A 359 -26.05 -3.28 13.91
CA PRO A 359 -24.99 -2.39 13.45
C PRO A 359 -24.30 -1.67 14.61
N SER A 360 -23.05 -2.05 14.85
CA SER A 360 -22.11 -1.39 15.76
C SER A 360 -21.18 -0.45 15.01
N LEU A 361 -20.70 0.62 15.67
CA LEU A 361 -19.89 1.66 15.05
C LEU A 361 -18.47 1.70 15.65
N LEU A 362 -17.45 1.50 14.81
CA LEU A 362 -16.06 1.75 15.16
C LEU A 362 -15.61 3.13 14.65
N LEU A 363 -15.29 4.04 15.55
CA LEU A 363 -14.58 5.28 15.21
C LEU A 363 -13.08 4.97 15.06
N HIS A 364 -12.45 5.48 14.00
CA HIS A 364 -10.99 5.45 13.87
C HIS A 364 -10.38 6.63 14.66
N PRO A 365 -9.11 6.56 15.11
CA PRO A 365 -8.42 7.72 15.65
C PRO A 365 -8.38 8.88 14.66
N LEU A 366 -8.38 10.12 15.16
CA LEU A 366 -8.04 11.28 14.33
C LEU A 366 -6.64 11.09 13.73
N LYS A 367 -6.52 11.42 12.44
CA LYS A 367 -5.27 11.30 11.68
C LYS A 367 -5.20 12.32 10.56
N LEU A 368 -3.97 12.64 10.17
CA LEU A 368 -3.68 13.44 8.99
C LEU A 368 -3.83 12.63 7.69
N GLU A 369 -4.45 13.24 6.68
CA GLU A 369 -4.50 12.75 5.31
C GLU A 369 -4.37 13.92 4.32
N GLN A 370 -3.79 13.69 3.13
CA GLN A 370 -3.80 14.68 2.04
C GLN A 370 -5.21 15.25 1.80
N SER A 371 -5.32 16.57 1.80
CA SER A 371 -6.58 17.31 1.59
C SER A 371 -7.07 17.24 0.12
N CYS A 372 -8.28 17.74 -0.11
CA CYS A 372 -8.93 17.82 -1.41
C CYS A 372 -9.76 19.11 -1.53
N ARG A 373 -10.19 19.47 -2.75
CA ARG A 373 -10.87 20.75 -3.01
C ARG A 373 -12.08 21.01 -2.11
N LEU A 374 -12.94 20.01 -1.89
CA LEU A 374 -14.11 20.15 -1.03
C LEU A 374 -13.74 20.36 0.45
N PHE A 375 -12.65 19.77 0.92
CA PHE A 375 -12.14 20.01 2.26
C PHE A 375 -11.66 21.46 2.35
N ARG A 376 -10.70 21.87 1.51
CA ARG A 376 -10.19 23.26 1.44
C ARG A 376 -11.28 24.32 1.36
N LYS A 377 -12.38 24.06 0.62
CA LYS A 377 -13.50 25.00 0.47
C LYS A 377 -14.44 25.08 1.68
N TYR A 378 -14.72 23.97 2.36
CA TYR A 378 -15.75 23.90 3.42
C TYR A 378 -15.22 23.47 4.81
N ARG A 379 -13.89 23.27 4.93
CA ARG A 379 -13.11 22.62 6.00
C ARG A 379 -13.40 21.13 6.15
N SER A 380 -12.35 20.31 6.24
CA SER A 380 -12.44 18.85 6.41
C SER A 380 -13.37 18.40 7.55
N SER A 381 -13.47 19.18 8.65
CA SER A 381 -14.38 18.88 9.77
C SER A 381 -15.85 18.71 9.36
N ARG A 382 -16.28 19.29 8.24
CA ARG A 382 -17.65 19.15 7.72
C ARG A 382 -17.86 17.84 6.95
N PHE A 383 -16.86 16.98 6.82
CA PHE A 383 -16.94 15.72 6.08
C PHE A 383 -16.70 14.51 7.00
N LEU A 384 -17.44 13.44 6.76
CA LEU A 384 -17.34 12.17 7.47
C LEU A 384 -17.31 11.02 6.44
N GLU A 385 -16.30 10.16 6.50
CA GLU A 385 -16.23 8.93 5.72
C GLU A 385 -16.81 7.76 6.54
N VAL A 386 -17.98 7.27 6.14
CA VAL A 386 -18.65 6.11 6.75
C VAL A 386 -18.36 4.88 5.92
N ARG A 387 -17.63 3.92 6.49
CA ARG A 387 -17.33 2.65 5.81
C ARG A 387 -18.38 1.61 6.23
N ILE A 388 -19.14 1.10 5.26
CA ILE A 388 -20.10 0.01 5.51
C ILE A 388 -19.59 -1.30 4.88
N PRO A 389 -19.99 -2.49 5.37
CA PRO A 389 -19.77 -3.72 4.62
C PRO A 389 -20.43 -3.61 3.24
N ALA A 390 -19.73 -4.01 2.18
CA ALA A 390 -20.32 -4.08 0.84
C ALA A 390 -21.50 -5.06 0.81
N VAL A 391 -22.48 -4.82 -0.05
CA VAL A 391 -23.80 -5.47 0.04
C VAL A 391 -23.75 -7.01 -0.03
N ALA A 392 -22.79 -7.57 -0.77
CA ALA A 392 -22.54 -9.02 -0.82
C ALA A 392 -22.10 -9.67 0.51
N GLY A 393 -21.85 -8.86 1.56
CA GLY A 393 -21.62 -9.29 2.94
C GLY A 393 -22.87 -9.30 3.83
N TRP A 394 -24.00 -8.76 3.38
CA TRP A 394 -25.27 -8.68 4.15
C TRP A 394 -26.12 -9.96 4.00
N LYS A 395 -25.48 -11.12 3.81
CA LYS A 395 -26.12 -12.42 3.48
C LYS A 395 -26.98 -13.01 4.60
N GLU A 396 -26.82 -12.53 5.83
CA GLU A 396 -27.57 -13.01 7.00
C GLU A 396 -29.04 -12.55 6.95
N PHE A 397 -29.32 -11.46 6.22
CA PHE A 397 -30.67 -11.06 5.83
C PHE A 397 -31.11 -11.84 4.58
N LYS A 398 -32.35 -12.34 4.57
CA LYS A 398 -32.96 -13.06 3.42
C LYS A 398 -33.51 -12.08 2.35
N VAL A 399 -33.08 -10.82 2.42
CA VAL A 399 -33.44 -9.72 1.53
C VAL A 399 -32.57 -9.78 0.28
N GLY A 400 -33.17 -9.63 -0.91
CA GLY A 400 -32.42 -9.70 -2.17
C GLY A 400 -31.39 -8.57 -2.29
N GLN A 401 -30.20 -8.84 -2.84
CA GLN A 401 -29.10 -7.85 -2.88
C GLN A 401 -29.53 -6.48 -3.44
N GLN A 402 -30.29 -6.43 -4.53
CA GLN A 402 -30.80 -5.17 -5.11
C GLN A 402 -31.75 -4.41 -4.18
N GLN A 403 -32.50 -5.11 -3.33
CA GLN A 403 -33.34 -4.50 -2.31
C GLN A 403 -32.46 -3.89 -1.21
N ILE A 404 -31.39 -4.56 -0.75
CA ILE A 404 -30.45 -4.00 0.24
C ILE A 404 -29.70 -2.78 -0.34
N GLU A 405 -29.24 -2.84 -1.60
CA GLU A 405 -28.66 -1.69 -2.34
C GLU A 405 -29.61 -0.47 -2.32
N THR A 406 -30.90 -0.72 -2.59
CA THR A 406 -31.97 0.31 -2.58
C THR A 406 -32.29 0.80 -1.16
N LEU A 407 -32.30 -0.08 -0.16
CA LEU A 407 -32.59 0.25 1.25
C LEU A 407 -31.49 1.09 1.89
N LEU A 408 -30.22 0.75 1.63
CA LEU A 408 -29.07 1.54 2.08
C LEU A 408 -29.09 2.94 1.45
N ALA A 409 -29.26 3.03 0.11
CA ALA A 409 -29.39 4.31 -0.58
C ALA A 409 -30.59 5.13 -0.04
N SER A 410 -31.71 4.47 0.29
CA SER A 410 -32.88 5.08 0.92
C SER A 410 -32.57 5.62 2.32
N TRP A 411 -31.97 4.81 3.20
CA TRP A 411 -31.67 5.18 4.59
C TRP A 411 -30.65 6.32 4.67
N PHE A 412 -29.58 6.28 3.88
CA PHE A 412 -28.57 7.34 3.85
C PHE A 412 -29.08 8.70 3.35
N THR A 413 -30.19 8.73 2.58
CA THR A 413 -30.72 9.96 1.95
C THR A 413 -32.09 10.42 2.44
N ARG A 414 -32.84 9.61 3.20
CA ARG A 414 -34.19 9.94 3.70
C ARG A 414 -34.17 11.18 4.60
N ASN A 415 -33.18 11.29 5.49
CA ASN A 415 -32.98 12.39 6.42
C ASN A 415 -31.47 12.59 6.71
N PRO A 416 -31.00 13.81 7.06
CA PRO A 416 -29.67 14.00 7.62
C PRO A 416 -29.53 13.33 9.00
N HIS A 417 -28.46 12.56 9.18
CA HIS A 417 -28.16 11.77 10.38
C HIS A 417 -27.66 12.66 11.53
N LYS A 418 -28.15 12.44 12.75
CA LYS A 418 -27.71 13.19 13.93
C LYS A 418 -26.59 12.44 14.64
N PHE A 419 -25.40 13.04 14.70
CA PHE A 419 -24.23 12.44 15.34
C PHE A 419 -23.23 13.52 15.77
N LEU A 420 -22.72 13.43 17.01
CA LEU A 420 -21.81 14.40 17.64
C LEU A 420 -22.23 15.88 17.43
N GLY A 421 -23.46 16.21 17.82
CA GLY A 421 -24.03 17.56 17.70
C GLY A 421 -24.24 18.08 16.27
N ARG A 422 -23.90 17.30 15.24
CA ARG A 422 -23.96 17.69 13.82
C ARG A 422 -25.03 16.92 13.05
N SER A 423 -25.31 17.40 11.84
CA SER A 423 -26.43 16.97 10.99
C SER A 423 -25.89 16.53 9.62
N TRP A 424 -25.61 15.24 9.47
CA TRP A 424 -24.80 14.68 8.39
C TRP A 424 -25.67 14.12 7.26
N ALA A 425 -25.64 14.74 6.09
CA ALA A 425 -26.35 14.27 4.89
C ALA A 425 -25.37 13.56 3.94
N ALA A 426 -25.70 12.36 3.46
CA ALA A 426 -24.89 11.66 2.47
C ALA A 426 -24.95 12.38 1.11
N PHE A 427 -23.84 12.38 0.36
CA PHE A 427 -23.79 13.03 -0.96
C PHE A 427 -23.03 12.24 -2.05
N PHE A 428 -22.16 11.30 -1.67
CA PHE A 428 -21.33 10.56 -2.61
C PHE A 428 -20.90 9.19 -2.05
N VAL A 429 -20.67 8.21 -2.93
CA VAL A 429 -19.97 6.95 -2.58
C VAL A 429 -18.58 7.01 -3.20
N ARG A 430 -17.55 7.10 -2.36
CA ARG A 430 -16.17 6.97 -2.79
C ARG A 430 -15.86 5.52 -3.16
N GLU A 431 -15.09 5.39 -4.23
CA GLU A 431 -14.31 4.22 -4.61
C GLU A 431 -13.90 3.34 -3.43
N GLY A 432 -14.40 2.11 -3.26
CA GLY A 432 -13.80 1.18 -2.31
C GLY A 432 -12.31 0.99 -2.63
N ALA A 433 -11.42 1.06 -1.63
CA ALA A 433 -10.02 0.71 -1.88
C ALA A 433 -9.98 -0.79 -2.21
N HIS A 434 -9.44 -1.16 -3.38
CA HIS A 434 -9.39 -2.55 -3.80
C HIS A 434 -8.49 -3.38 -2.86
N ALA A 435 -9.10 -3.98 -1.84
CA ALA A 435 -8.53 -5.15 -1.20
C ALA A 435 -8.26 -6.18 -2.31
N THR A 436 -7.03 -6.67 -2.40
CA THR A 436 -6.64 -7.73 -3.33
C THR A 436 -7.66 -8.87 -3.19
N PRO A 437 -8.35 -9.27 -4.28
CA PRO A 437 -9.40 -10.27 -4.19
C PRO A 437 -8.80 -11.55 -3.61
N ALA A 438 -9.43 -12.06 -2.54
CA ALA A 438 -8.99 -13.30 -1.93
C ALA A 438 -9.01 -14.43 -2.96
N LYS A 439 -8.10 -15.39 -2.79
CA LYS A 439 -8.20 -16.66 -3.49
C LYS A 439 -9.51 -17.37 -3.08
N ASP A 440 -9.89 -18.35 -3.89
CA ASP A 440 -11.09 -19.18 -3.76
C ASP A 440 -12.43 -18.45 -4.02
N ILE A 441 -13.01 -18.74 -5.19
CA ILE A 441 -14.43 -18.49 -5.45
C ILE A 441 -15.22 -19.72 -4.98
N SER A 442 -15.23 -19.93 -3.66
CA SER A 442 -16.29 -20.66 -2.96
C SER A 442 -17.38 -19.67 -2.56
N ILE A 443 -18.65 -20.00 -2.80
CA ILE A 443 -19.79 -19.17 -2.35
C ILE A 443 -20.10 -19.37 -0.86
N VAL A 444 -19.60 -20.48 -0.31
CA VAL A 444 -19.73 -20.91 1.09
C VAL A 444 -18.43 -20.58 1.85
N GLU A 445 -18.62 -20.03 3.04
CA GLU A 445 -17.75 -19.96 4.24
C GLU A 445 -16.23 -20.09 4.02
N ASP A 446 -15.54 -18.94 3.97
CA ASP A 446 -14.57 -18.62 5.04
C ASP A 446 -14.27 -17.10 5.07
N ARG A 447 -13.57 -16.62 6.12
CA ARG A 447 -13.33 -15.21 6.50
C ARG A 447 -12.44 -14.43 5.52
N LYS A 448 -12.94 -14.15 4.32
CA LYS A 448 -12.29 -13.30 3.31
C LYS A 448 -12.47 -11.82 3.67
N LYS A 449 -11.46 -10.97 3.38
CA LYS A 449 -11.46 -9.54 3.72
C LYS A 449 -12.75 -8.85 3.24
N ASN A 450 -13.61 -8.41 4.16
CA ASN A 450 -14.86 -7.72 3.82
C ASN A 450 -14.56 -6.47 2.99
N PHE A 451 -15.03 -6.45 1.73
CA PHE A 451 -15.07 -5.23 0.93
C PHE A 451 -15.92 -4.18 1.65
N GLN A 452 -15.52 -2.91 1.57
CA GLN A 452 -16.20 -1.80 2.24
C GLN A 452 -16.50 -0.69 1.25
N GLU A 453 -17.77 -0.28 1.19
CA GLU A 453 -18.19 0.92 0.47
C GLU A 453 -17.97 2.15 1.35
N ARG A 454 -17.48 3.25 0.77
CA ARG A 454 -17.04 4.44 1.51
C ARG A 454 -17.98 5.60 1.24
N ILE A 455 -18.99 5.76 2.10
CA ILE A 455 -20.05 6.74 1.90
C ILE A 455 -19.62 8.06 2.54
N MET A 456 -19.61 9.14 1.75
CA MET A 456 -19.23 10.48 2.18
C MET A 456 -20.47 11.25 2.63
N LEU A 457 -20.44 11.71 3.88
CA LEU A 457 -21.46 12.56 4.47
C LEU A 457 -20.90 13.98 4.68
N PHE A 458 -21.78 14.97 4.52
CA PHE A 458 -21.49 16.39 4.73
C PHE A 458 -22.36 16.93 5.87
N SER A 459 -21.75 17.62 6.83
CA SER A 459 -22.46 18.29 7.92
C SER A 459 -23.18 19.51 7.37
N GLU A 460 -24.51 19.43 7.19
CA GLU A 460 -25.35 20.56 6.78
C GLU A 460 -25.35 21.67 7.84
N GLN A 461 -25.52 22.91 7.39
CA GLN A 461 -25.70 24.12 8.21
C GLN A 461 -26.82 24.99 7.59
N PRO A 462 -27.47 25.89 8.34
CA PRO A 462 -28.61 26.68 7.84
C PRO A 462 -28.36 27.54 6.58
N ARG A 463 -27.10 27.79 6.21
CA ARG A 463 -26.69 28.53 5.01
C ARG A 463 -25.84 27.70 4.03
N THR A 464 -25.67 26.39 4.25
CA THR A 464 -24.87 25.53 3.37
C THR A 464 -25.28 24.07 3.52
N ARG A 465 -26.05 23.59 2.55
CA ARG A 465 -26.59 22.25 2.40
C ARG A 465 -25.79 21.42 1.40
N VAL A 466 -26.11 20.13 1.27
CA VAL A 466 -25.56 19.30 0.17
C VAL A 466 -25.92 19.89 -1.20
N ASP A 467 -27.13 20.41 -1.35
CA ASP A 467 -27.59 21.05 -2.59
C ASP A 467 -26.72 22.25 -3.01
N ASP A 468 -26.38 23.12 -2.05
CA ASP A 468 -25.53 24.30 -2.27
C ASP A 468 -24.10 23.88 -2.63
N MET A 469 -23.53 22.90 -1.90
CA MET A 469 -22.18 22.38 -2.13
C MET A 469 -22.03 21.73 -3.50
N LEU A 470 -23.01 20.90 -3.91
CA LEU A 470 -22.99 20.25 -5.20
C LEU A 470 -23.26 21.23 -6.34
N ASN A 471 -24.14 22.22 -6.15
CA ASN A 471 -24.36 23.26 -7.16
C ASN A 471 -23.14 24.18 -7.34
N TRP A 472 -22.44 24.51 -6.25
CA TRP A 472 -21.17 25.26 -6.33
C TRP A 472 -20.14 24.52 -7.19
N LEU A 473 -19.98 23.21 -6.97
CA LEU A 473 -19.02 22.41 -7.72
C LEU A 473 -19.44 22.16 -9.18
N LEU A 474 -20.67 21.70 -9.39
CA LEU A 474 -21.14 21.11 -10.66
C LEU A 474 -21.96 22.07 -11.53
N ARG A 475 -22.32 23.25 -11.03
CA ARG A 475 -23.10 24.31 -11.72
C ARG A 475 -24.30 23.73 -12.47
N PHE A 476 -25.30 23.24 -11.73
CA PHE A 476 -26.38 22.41 -12.27
C PHE A 476 -27.14 23.07 -13.43
N ASP A 477 -27.30 24.40 -13.41
CA ASP A 477 -28.03 25.13 -14.46
C ASP A 477 -27.25 25.29 -15.77
N ALA A 478 -25.91 25.27 -15.71
CA ALA A 478 -25.05 25.25 -16.88
C ALA A 478 -24.89 23.82 -17.45
N ASN A 479 -24.91 22.81 -16.57
CA ASN A 479 -24.77 21.39 -16.93
C ASN A 479 -26.12 20.64 -16.89
N LYS A 480 -27.24 21.34 -17.13
CA LYS A 480 -28.61 20.79 -16.93
C LYS A 480 -28.98 19.68 -17.92
N ASP A 481 -28.45 19.73 -19.14
CA ASP A 481 -28.80 18.80 -20.21
C ASP A 481 -27.81 17.60 -20.29
N GLU A 482 -26.78 17.58 -19.43
CA GLU A 482 -25.88 16.44 -19.26
C GLU A 482 -26.59 15.23 -18.59
N PRO A 483 -26.19 13.97 -18.88
CA PRO A 483 -26.67 12.80 -18.15
C PRO A 483 -26.28 12.84 -16.66
N PHE A 484 -27.24 12.66 -15.75
CA PHE A 484 -26.99 12.96 -14.33
C PHE A 484 -25.92 12.05 -13.69
N LEU A 485 -25.84 10.77 -14.07
CA LEU A 485 -24.80 9.85 -13.59
C LEU A 485 -23.40 10.31 -14.01
N LYS A 486 -23.25 10.80 -15.26
CA LYS A 486 -21.99 11.33 -15.80
C LYS A 486 -21.55 12.55 -14.99
N LEU A 487 -22.45 13.52 -14.73
CA LEU A 487 -22.12 14.71 -13.95
C LEU A 487 -21.83 14.39 -12.47
N TYR A 488 -22.66 13.58 -11.80
CA TYR A 488 -22.43 13.21 -10.40
C TYR A 488 -21.15 12.38 -10.21
N SER A 489 -20.72 11.59 -11.21
CA SER A 489 -19.40 10.93 -11.17
C SER A 489 -18.24 11.92 -10.99
N ARG A 490 -18.39 13.18 -11.43
CA ARG A 490 -17.35 14.22 -11.35
C ARG A 490 -17.09 14.73 -9.93
N ILE A 491 -17.98 14.47 -8.97
CA ILE A 491 -17.75 14.77 -7.54
C ILE A 491 -16.44 14.11 -7.04
N SER A 492 -16.06 12.97 -7.63
CA SER A 492 -14.78 12.29 -7.36
C SER A 492 -13.53 13.16 -7.61
N LEU A 493 -13.59 14.13 -8.53
CA LEU A 493 -12.45 15.00 -8.86
C LEU A 493 -12.18 15.99 -7.73
N ALA A 494 -13.21 16.64 -7.19
CA ALA A 494 -13.10 17.56 -6.06
C ALA A 494 -12.87 16.84 -4.70
N LEU A 495 -13.15 15.53 -4.65
CA LEU A 495 -12.75 14.63 -3.55
C LEU A 495 -11.37 13.98 -3.75
N SER A 496 -10.65 14.28 -4.84
CA SER A 496 -9.31 13.74 -5.08
C SER A 496 -8.28 14.39 -4.17
N LYS A 497 -7.57 13.54 -3.44
CA LYS A 497 -6.35 13.90 -2.72
C LYS A 497 -5.35 14.56 -3.67
N THR A 498 -4.92 15.78 -3.35
CA THR A 498 -4.13 16.68 -4.19
C THR A 498 -3.46 17.76 -3.34
N ALA A 499 -2.24 18.17 -3.71
CA ALA A 499 -1.58 19.35 -3.16
C ALA A 499 -2.04 20.61 -3.93
N PRO A 500 -2.60 21.64 -3.25
CA PRO A 500 -2.86 22.93 -3.88
C PRO A 500 -1.54 23.69 -4.02
N VAL A 501 -1.25 24.25 -5.20
CA VAL A 501 0.06 24.90 -5.44
C VAL A 501 -0.09 26.40 -5.65
N LEU A 502 -0.90 26.83 -6.63
CA LEU A 502 -1.04 28.23 -7.05
C LEU A 502 -2.49 28.53 -7.43
N VAL A 503 -2.97 29.75 -7.16
CA VAL A 503 -4.24 30.27 -7.70
C VAL A 503 -3.90 31.12 -8.92
N LEU A 504 -4.41 30.74 -10.09
CA LEU A 504 -4.10 31.40 -11.36
C LEU A 504 -5.08 32.56 -11.65
N GLY A 505 -4.65 33.51 -12.47
CA GLY A 505 -5.52 34.46 -13.17
C GLY A 505 -6.51 33.75 -14.09
N GLN A 506 -7.54 34.46 -14.57
CA GLN A 506 -8.45 33.90 -15.60
C GLN A 506 -7.78 33.95 -16.98
N ASP A 507 -7.11 35.07 -17.25
CA ASP A 507 -6.17 35.32 -18.33
C ASP A 507 -5.05 34.27 -18.46
N GLN A 508 -4.56 33.75 -17.33
CA GLN A 508 -3.51 32.72 -17.29
C GLN A 508 -4.02 31.32 -17.67
N ILE A 509 -5.34 31.09 -17.74
CA ILE A 509 -5.93 29.78 -18.08
C ILE A 509 -6.45 29.83 -19.52
N GLN A 510 -5.63 29.36 -20.45
CA GLN A 510 -5.94 29.37 -21.88
C GLN A 510 -6.88 28.21 -22.24
N HIS A 511 -8.19 28.48 -22.26
CA HIS A 511 -9.18 27.52 -22.75
C HIS A 511 -9.09 27.37 -24.28
N LYS A 512 -8.62 26.21 -24.77
CA LYS A 512 -8.72 25.85 -26.19
C LYS A 512 -10.11 25.33 -26.51
N ASN A 513 -10.63 25.71 -27.68
CA ASN A 513 -11.99 25.36 -28.13
C ASN A 513 -12.10 23.93 -28.62
N GLU A 514 -11.03 23.38 -29.20
CA GLU A 514 -10.99 22.07 -29.85
C GLU A 514 -9.79 21.25 -29.35
N ASP A 515 -9.91 19.93 -29.41
CA ASP A 515 -8.81 18.99 -29.22
C ASP A 515 -8.03 18.80 -30.54
N ILE A 516 -6.80 18.30 -30.46
CA ILE A 516 -6.00 17.92 -31.63
C ILE A 516 -6.63 16.66 -32.25
N LEU A 517 -7.01 16.72 -33.53
CA LEU A 517 -7.71 15.63 -34.22
C LEU A 517 -6.82 14.93 -35.26
N SER A 518 -6.97 13.62 -35.37
CA SER A 518 -6.46 12.83 -36.51
C SER A 518 -7.25 13.11 -37.79
N PRO A 519 -6.76 12.68 -38.98
CA PRO A 519 -7.51 12.69 -40.24
C PRO A 519 -8.80 11.84 -40.26
N LYS A 520 -9.19 11.25 -39.12
CA LYS A 520 -10.45 10.52 -38.90
C LYS A 520 -11.33 11.14 -37.81
N ASN A 521 -11.03 12.37 -37.40
CA ASN A 521 -11.69 13.10 -36.32
C ASN A 521 -11.65 12.38 -34.96
N ILE A 522 -10.61 11.58 -34.73
CA ILE A 522 -10.31 10.96 -33.42
C ILE A 522 -9.32 11.86 -32.68
N VAL A 523 -9.61 12.18 -31.42
CA VAL A 523 -8.77 12.99 -30.54
C VAL A 523 -7.39 12.33 -30.34
N MET A 524 -6.32 13.11 -30.51
CA MET A 524 -4.93 12.68 -30.39
C MET A 524 -4.26 13.09 -29.07
N ASN A 525 -4.85 14.03 -28.32
CA ASN A 525 -4.35 14.55 -27.04
C ASN A 525 -5.34 14.40 -25.86
N ASP A 526 -6.15 13.34 -25.82
CA ASP A 526 -7.21 13.19 -24.80
C ASP A 526 -6.62 13.27 -23.38
N GLY A 527 -7.00 14.31 -22.65
CA GLY A 527 -6.56 14.52 -21.28
C GLY A 527 -5.24 15.27 -21.09
N ILE A 528 -4.55 15.72 -22.16
CA ILE A 528 -3.25 16.40 -22.04
C ILE A 528 -3.22 17.80 -22.68
N GLY A 529 -2.53 18.72 -22.00
CA GLY A 529 -2.28 20.10 -22.44
C GLY A 529 -0.87 20.57 -22.10
N ARG A 530 -0.58 21.84 -22.36
CA ARG A 530 0.73 22.47 -22.10
C ARG A 530 0.70 23.47 -20.95
N VAL A 531 1.86 23.73 -20.34
CA VAL A 531 2.06 24.72 -19.27
C VAL A 531 3.37 25.48 -19.49
N SER A 532 3.44 26.74 -19.07
CA SER A 532 4.64 27.56 -19.25
C SER A 532 5.82 27.09 -18.37
N PRO A 533 7.08 27.34 -18.79
CA PRO A 533 8.26 27.00 -17.98
C PRO A 533 8.31 27.72 -16.63
N SER A 534 7.82 28.96 -16.54
CA SER A 534 7.77 29.73 -15.29
C SER A 534 6.80 29.13 -14.28
N LEU A 535 5.59 28.76 -14.72
CA LEU A 535 4.61 28.08 -13.90
C LEU A 535 5.09 26.67 -13.48
N MET A 536 5.82 25.97 -14.36
CA MET A 536 6.48 24.70 -14.01
C MET A 536 7.59 24.87 -12.96
N SER A 537 8.36 25.97 -12.97
CA SER A 537 9.33 26.28 -11.91
C SER A 537 8.63 26.55 -10.57
N LYS A 538 7.52 27.31 -10.57
CA LYS A 538 6.75 27.56 -9.35
C LYS A 538 6.14 26.28 -8.78
N VAL A 539 5.74 25.32 -9.62
CA VAL A 539 5.36 23.96 -9.19
C VAL A 539 6.54 23.19 -8.58
N LYS A 540 7.73 23.25 -9.20
CA LYS A 540 8.96 22.66 -8.64
C LYS A 540 9.28 23.20 -7.25
N GLU A 541 9.30 24.53 -7.11
CA GLU A 541 9.65 25.26 -5.89
C GLU A 541 8.67 24.96 -4.76
N HIS A 542 7.36 25.03 -5.03
CA HIS A 542 6.32 24.76 -4.04
C HIS A 542 6.34 23.31 -3.53
N LEU A 543 6.64 22.35 -4.42
CA LEU A 543 6.72 20.92 -4.08
C LEU A 543 8.11 20.48 -3.59
N GLY A 544 9.08 21.39 -3.46
CA GLY A 544 10.43 21.10 -2.97
C GLY A 544 11.24 20.14 -3.86
N LEU A 545 10.96 20.10 -5.17
CA LEU A 545 11.59 19.16 -6.10
C LEU A 545 13.01 19.61 -6.47
N SER A 546 13.95 18.65 -6.60
CA SER A 546 15.34 18.93 -6.96
C SER A 546 15.49 19.42 -8.41
N GLU A 547 14.75 18.80 -9.33
CA GLU A 547 14.73 19.12 -10.77
C GLU A 547 13.34 19.55 -11.22
N THR A 548 13.26 20.34 -12.29
CA THR A 548 11.99 20.76 -12.88
C THR A 548 11.34 19.57 -13.58
N PRO A 549 10.13 19.14 -13.20
CA PRO A 549 9.49 18.00 -13.84
C PRO A 549 9.07 18.34 -15.27
N SER A 550 9.19 17.38 -16.19
CA SER A 550 8.74 17.54 -17.58
C SER A 550 7.21 17.44 -17.71
N ALA A 551 6.54 16.80 -16.75
CA ALA A 551 5.09 16.66 -16.73
C ALA A 551 4.50 16.58 -15.31
N PHE A 552 3.22 16.93 -15.15
CA PHE A 552 2.45 16.64 -13.94
C PHE A 552 1.03 16.16 -14.23
N GLN A 553 0.50 15.31 -13.34
CA GLN A 553 -0.93 15.02 -13.27
C GLN A 553 -1.57 16.01 -12.28
N ALA A 554 -2.61 16.73 -12.69
CA ALA A 554 -3.26 17.74 -11.84
C ALA A 554 -4.77 17.84 -12.04
N ARG A 555 -5.43 18.65 -11.22
CA ARG A 555 -6.82 19.09 -11.37
C ARG A 555 -6.82 20.62 -11.35
N LEU A 556 -7.64 21.25 -12.17
CA LEU A 556 -7.75 22.71 -12.27
C LEU A 556 -9.19 23.01 -12.71
N GLY A 557 -10.02 23.55 -11.83
CA GLY A 557 -11.47 23.73 -12.09
C GLY A 557 -12.12 22.42 -12.53
N SER A 558 -12.79 22.40 -13.68
CA SER A 558 -13.33 21.18 -14.28
C SER A 558 -12.32 20.36 -15.10
N ALA A 559 -11.11 20.89 -15.35
CA ALA A 559 -10.06 20.21 -16.07
C ALA A 559 -9.40 19.11 -15.22
N LYS A 560 -9.26 17.92 -15.80
CA LYS A 560 -8.61 16.75 -15.21
C LYS A 560 -7.73 16.08 -16.25
N GLY A 561 -6.43 16.02 -15.97
CA GLY A 561 -5.49 15.34 -16.87
C GLY A 561 -4.01 15.51 -16.52
N MET A 562 -3.17 15.43 -17.55
CA MET A 562 -1.74 15.75 -17.52
C MET A 562 -1.48 17.13 -18.14
N TRP A 563 -0.36 17.74 -17.75
CA TRP A 563 0.26 18.86 -18.45
C TRP A 563 1.75 18.62 -18.63
N ILE A 564 2.29 19.02 -19.78
CA ILE A 564 3.74 19.05 -20.05
C ILE A 564 4.22 20.48 -20.18
N VAL A 565 5.48 20.75 -19.79
CA VAL A 565 6.09 22.07 -19.97
C VAL A 565 6.42 22.31 -21.45
N ASP A 566 6.04 23.48 -21.96
CA ASP A 566 6.41 23.94 -23.30
C ASP A 566 7.70 24.76 -23.25
N PHE A 567 8.83 24.12 -23.55
CA PHE A 567 10.13 24.80 -23.62
C PHE A 567 10.35 25.62 -24.91
N THR A 568 9.35 25.74 -25.80
CA THR A 568 9.40 26.72 -26.91
C THR A 568 8.99 28.13 -26.45
N ASP A 569 8.32 28.25 -25.30
CA ASP A 569 7.96 29.52 -24.70
C ASP A 569 9.16 30.16 -23.98
N SER A 570 9.53 31.37 -24.45
CA SER A 570 10.55 32.23 -23.84
C SER A 570 9.99 33.53 -23.27
N SER A 571 8.66 33.65 -23.10
CA SER A 571 8.02 34.86 -22.55
C SER A 571 8.31 35.08 -21.06
N GLY A 572 8.41 33.99 -20.29
CA GLY A 572 8.50 34.02 -18.84
C GLY A 572 7.14 34.16 -18.13
N GLU A 573 6.04 34.27 -18.86
CA GLU A 573 4.70 34.47 -18.31
C GLU A 573 4.06 33.18 -17.78
N ASP A 574 3.28 33.28 -16.69
CA ASP A 574 2.56 32.13 -16.13
C ASP A 574 1.30 31.83 -16.98
N TRP A 575 1.29 30.71 -17.69
CA TRP A 575 0.08 30.24 -18.39
C TRP A 575 -0.06 28.73 -18.37
N ILE A 576 -1.31 28.27 -18.48
CA ILE A 576 -1.66 26.85 -18.62
C ILE A 576 -2.80 26.67 -19.63
N GLU A 577 -2.65 25.72 -20.56
CA GLU A 577 -3.71 25.39 -21.53
C GLU A 577 -4.73 24.42 -20.93
N THR A 578 -5.99 24.50 -21.36
CA THR A 578 -6.97 23.43 -21.10
C THR A 578 -7.68 23.04 -22.39
N TYR A 579 -7.89 21.75 -22.60
CA TYR A 579 -8.56 21.20 -23.78
C TYR A 579 -9.98 20.68 -23.46
N PRO A 580 -10.89 20.55 -24.46
CA PRO A 580 -12.24 20.03 -24.23
C PRO A 580 -12.24 18.64 -23.60
N SER A 581 -11.40 17.72 -24.09
CA SER A 581 -11.17 16.40 -23.48
C SER A 581 -10.84 16.47 -21.99
N GLN A 582 -10.06 17.46 -21.54
CA GLN A 582 -9.71 17.66 -20.13
C GLN A 582 -10.88 18.22 -19.30
N ARG A 583 -11.69 19.14 -19.84
CA ARG A 583 -12.77 19.85 -19.12
C ARG A 583 -13.99 18.93 -18.93
N LYS A 584 -14.09 18.29 -17.77
CA LYS A 584 -15.05 17.20 -17.54
C LYS A 584 -16.49 17.66 -17.19
N TRP A 585 -16.73 18.97 -17.06
CA TRP A 585 -18.04 19.68 -16.97
C TRP A 585 -17.86 21.19 -17.23
N GLU A 586 -18.94 21.95 -17.45
CA GLU A 586 -18.90 23.40 -17.67
C GLU A 586 -18.70 24.20 -16.38
N CYS A 587 -17.68 25.07 -16.34
CA CYS A 587 -17.21 25.77 -15.15
C CYS A 587 -17.05 27.28 -15.43
N ASP A 588 -17.35 28.15 -14.47
CA ASP A 588 -17.21 29.61 -14.66
C ASP A 588 -15.84 30.18 -14.29
N TRP A 589 -14.97 29.40 -13.63
CA TRP A 589 -13.62 29.82 -13.24
C TRP A 589 -13.59 31.11 -12.38
N HIS A 590 -14.70 31.51 -11.77
CA HIS A 590 -14.75 32.72 -10.94
C HIS A 590 -14.09 32.46 -9.58
N ASP A 591 -14.52 31.38 -8.91
CA ASP A 591 -14.04 30.96 -7.59
C ASP A 591 -12.55 30.59 -7.62
N GLU A 592 -11.77 31.08 -6.65
CA GLU A 592 -10.34 30.78 -6.53
C GLU A 592 -10.06 29.28 -6.39
N ALA A 593 -10.95 28.52 -5.73
CA ALA A 593 -10.81 27.07 -5.64
C ALA A 593 -11.12 26.34 -6.97
N HIS A 594 -11.63 27.04 -7.99
CA HIS A 594 -11.69 26.56 -9.38
C HIS A 594 -10.49 27.02 -10.23
N ARG A 595 -9.75 28.05 -9.80
CA ARG A 595 -8.49 28.48 -10.44
C ARG A 595 -7.23 28.01 -9.72
N THR A 596 -7.39 27.24 -8.64
CA THR A 596 -6.28 26.59 -7.93
C THR A 596 -5.76 25.43 -8.78
N LEU A 597 -4.46 25.41 -9.06
CA LEU A 597 -3.75 24.26 -9.63
C LEU A 597 -3.51 23.23 -8.52
N GLU A 598 -4.11 22.04 -8.66
CA GLU A 598 -4.12 20.99 -7.65
C GLU A 598 -3.33 19.76 -8.16
N ILE A 599 -2.04 19.70 -7.85
CA ILE A 599 -1.14 18.64 -8.30
C ILE A 599 -1.50 17.32 -7.60
N LYS A 600 -1.44 16.22 -8.36
CA LYS A 600 -1.64 14.84 -7.88
C LYS A 600 -0.37 13.99 -7.96
N ALA A 601 0.43 14.20 -9.00
CA ALA A 601 1.73 13.54 -9.19
C ALA A 601 2.57 14.34 -10.20
N VAL A 602 3.88 14.10 -10.23
CA VAL A 602 4.83 14.68 -11.20
C VAL A 602 5.63 13.58 -11.90
N SER A 603 6.25 13.89 -13.03
CA SER A 603 7.30 13.05 -13.63
C SER A 603 8.53 12.99 -12.72
N THR A 604 9.08 11.81 -12.52
CA THR A 604 10.25 11.56 -11.65
C THR A 604 11.14 10.48 -12.26
N ALA A 605 12.44 10.52 -11.94
CA ALA A 605 13.44 9.52 -12.35
C ALA A 605 12.89 8.08 -12.38
N LEU A 606 13.04 7.44 -13.54
CA LEU A 606 12.42 6.15 -13.83
C LEU A 606 13.23 4.98 -13.24
N THR A 607 12.56 3.84 -13.03
CA THR A 607 13.15 2.65 -12.40
C THR A 607 12.74 1.35 -13.13
N PRO A 608 13.55 0.28 -13.04
CA PRO A 608 13.25 -1.01 -13.65
C PRO A 608 11.84 -1.54 -13.31
N ALA A 609 11.05 -1.84 -14.33
CA ALA A 609 9.69 -2.30 -14.18
C ALA A 609 9.59 -3.78 -13.79
N ARG A 610 8.50 -4.10 -13.09
CA ARG A 610 8.04 -5.47 -12.84
C ARG A 610 6.90 -5.81 -13.80
N LEU A 611 7.00 -6.98 -14.43
CA LEU A 611 5.97 -7.51 -15.30
C LEU A 611 4.69 -7.85 -14.52
N ASN A 612 3.54 -7.52 -15.09
CA ASN A 612 2.24 -7.96 -14.60
C ASN A 612 1.94 -9.36 -15.15
N LEU A 613 1.33 -10.24 -14.34
CA LEU A 613 0.93 -11.58 -14.75
C LEU A 613 0.02 -11.61 -16.00
N GLN A 614 -0.77 -10.56 -16.22
CA GLN A 614 -1.61 -10.43 -17.42
C GLN A 614 -0.76 -10.14 -18.67
N THR A 615 0.28 -9.31 -18.54
CA THR A 615 1.27 -9.03 -19.61
C THR A 615 1.97 -10.31 -20.05
N LEU A 616 2.34 -11.21 -19.11
CA LEU A 616 2.95 -12.51 -19.42
C LEU A 616 2.10 -13.37 -20.36
N GLN A 617 0.77 -13.35 -20.21
CA GLN A 617 -0.14 -14.11 -21.06
C GLN A 617 -0.16 -13.58 -22.50
N ILE A 618 -0.07 -12.26 -22.69
CA ILE A 618 -0.03 -11.64 -24.02
C ILE A 618 1.35 -11.81 -24.65
N LEU A 619 2.45 -11.58 -23.91
CA LEU A 619 3.81 -11.85 -24.38
C LEU A 619 3.96 -13.32 -24.82
N SER A 620 3.50 -14.28 -24.01
CA SER A 620 3.54 -15.71 -24.35
C SER A 620 2.64 -16.10 -25.51
N ASP A 621 1.61 -15.32 -25.83
CA ASP A 621 0.75 -15.59 -26.98
C ASP A 621 1.27 -14.96 -28.28
N ARG A 622 1.88 -13.77 -28.18
CA ARG A 622 2.44 -12.97 -29.28
C ARG A 622 3.91 -13.31 -29.60
N ALA A 623 4.56 -14.16 -28.80
CA ALA A 623 5.90 -14.66 -29.06
C ALA A 623 5.94 -15.58 -30.29
N SER A 624 6.92 -15.33 -31.17
CA SER A 624 7.28 -16.20 -32.31
C SER A 624 7.84 -17.55 -31.85
N ASP A 625 8.64 -17.56 -30.78
CA ASP A 625 9.12 -18.73 -30.07
C ASP A 625 8.66 -18.68 -28.60
N ARG A 626 7.73 -19.58 -28.26
CA ARG A 626 7.15 -19.72 -26.92
C ARG A 626 8.00 -20.58 -25.98
N GLY A 627 9.06 -21.22 -26.47
CA GLY A 627 10.10 -21.88 -25.68
C GLY A 627 11.14 -20.86 -25.20
N MET A 628 11.80 -20.18 -26.14
CA MET A 628 12.80 -19.14 -25.85
C MET A 628 12.29 -18.09 -24.86
N LEU A 629 11.05 -17.58 -25.02
CA LEU A 629 10.50 -16.60 -24.06
C LEU A 629 10.38 -17.16 -22.62
N ARG A 630 10.14 -18.46 -22.43
CA ARG A 630 10.12 -19.09 -21.09
C ARG A 630 11.52 -19.17 -20.51
N GLU A 631 12.51 -19.49 -21.33
CA GLU A 631 13.90 -19.61 -20.91
C GLU A 631 14.45 -18.23 -20.51
N VAL A 632 14.22 -17.20 -21.33
CA VAL A 632 14.55 -15.81 -21.02
C VAL A 632 13.87 -15.34 -19.73
N LEU A 633 12.54 -15.41 -19.64
CA LEU A 633 11.83 -14.93 -18.45
C LEU A 633 12.12 -15.78 -17.20
N GLY A 634 12.41 -17.07 -17.37
CA GLY A 634 12.87 -17.96 -16.31
C GLY A 634 14.26 -17.59 -15.80
N ALA A 635 15.20 -17.29 -16.70
CA ALA A 635 16.54 -16.83 -16.37
C ALA A 635 16.53 -15.45 -15.68
N ARG A 636 15.74 -14.49 -16.18
CA ARG A 636 15.57 -13.17 -15.53
C ARG A 636 14.96 -13.31 -14.13
N LEU A 637 13.96 -14.20 -13.95
CA LEU A 637 13.37 -14.49 -12.64
C LEU A 637 14.36 -15.18 -11.69
N GLU A 638 15.09 -16.19 -12.16
CA GLU A 638 16.09 -16.88 -11.35
C GLU A 638 17.25 -15.94 -10.94
N ALA A 639 17.75 -15.11 -11.86
CA ALA A 639 18.75 -14.10 -11.56
C ALA A 639 18.26 -13.12 -10.49
N GLY A 640 17.06 -12.55 -10.67
CA GLY A 640 16.46 -11.63 -9.69
C GLY A 640 16.22 -12.27 -8.31
N LEU A 641 15.77 -13.53 -8.26
CA LEU A 641 15.63 -14.27 -7.01
C LEU A 641 16.98 -14.53 -6.34
N ARG A 642 18.02 -14.90 -7.11
CA ARG A 642 19.37 -15.12 -6.57
C ARG A 642 20.02 -13.84 -6.08
N GLU A 643 19.74 -12.69 -6.69
CA GLU A 643 20.21 -11.37 -6.23
C GLU A 643 19.67 -11.02 -4.84
N GLU A 644 18.38 -11.29 -4.60
CA GLU A 644 17.72 -11.10 -3.30
C GLU A 644 18.30 -12.00 -2.18
N PHE A 645 18.99 -13.11 -2.54
CA PHE A 645 19.80 -13.91 -1.61
C PHE A 645 21.28 -13.47 -1.56
N ARG A 646 21.86 -12.97 -2.67
CA ARG A 646 23.25 -12.45 -2.71
C ARG A 646 23.43 -11.34 -1.67
N ALA A 647 22.51 -10.38 -1.60
CA ALA A 647 22.56 -9.29 -0.64
C ALA A 647 22.61 -9.76 0.84
N LEU A 648 22.07 -10.93 1.17
CA LEU A 648 22.19 -11.54 2.49
C LEU A 648 23.51 -12.32 2.68
N ARG A 649 23.97 -13.02 1.64
CA ARG A 649 25.27 -13.74 1.66
C ARG A 649 26.46 -12.80 1.77
N GLU A 650 26.39 -11.63 1.14
CA GLU A 650 27.41 -10.58 1.19
C GLU A 650 27.39 -9.78 2.51
N ALA A 651 26.30 -9.86 3.27
CA ALA A 651 26.18 -9.31 4.61
C ALA A 651 26.96 -10.15 5.65
N ASN A 652 28.28 -10.27 5.44
CA ASN A 652 29.20 -11.11 6.20
C ASN A 652 29.69 -10.49 7.53
N ASN A 653 29.21 -9.29 7.88
CA ASN A 653 29.58 -8.56 9.09
C ASN A 653 28.38 -7.75 9.63
N PRO A 654 28.38 -7.34 10.91
CA PRO A 654 27.25 -6.66 11.54
C PRO A 654 26.78 -5.39 10.81
N LEU A 655 27.70 -4.59 10.25
CA LEU A 655 27.37 -3.33 9.59
C LEU A 655 26.65 -3.54 8.25
N LEU A 656 27.05 -4.55 7.46
CA LEU A 656 26.33 -4.92 6.24
C LEU A 656 24.99 -5.62 6.53
N LEU A 657 24.90 -6.43 7.60
CA LEU A 657 23.62 -6.98 8.07
C LEU A 657 22.65 -5.87 8.49
N ARG A 658 23.18 -4.82 9.14
CA ARG A 658 22.42 -3.65 9.57
C ARG A 658 21.91 -2.83 8.39
N GLN A 659 22.67 -2.77 7.30
CA GLN A 659 22.20 -2.22 6.03
C GLN A 659 21.11 -3.09 5.39
N TRP A 660 21.35 -4.40 5.25
CA TRP A 660 20.39 -5.35 4.67
C TRP A 660 19.04 -5.29 5.39
N ALA A 661 19.03 -5.34 6.74
CA ALA A 661 17.80 -5.28 7.53
C ALA A 661 17.04 -3.95 7.34
N ASN A 662 17.76 -2.81 7.32
CA ASN A 662 17.17 -1.49 7.07
C ASN A 662 16.58 -1.35 5.65
N GLU A 663 17.18 -2.01 4.66
CA GLU A 663 16.67 -2.06 3.29
C GLU A 663 15.43 -2.96 3.18
N LYS A 664 15.39 -4.10 3.89
CA LYS A 664 14.19 -4.96 3.94
C LYS A 664 13.04 -4.36 4.76
N ALA A 665 13.30 -3.60 5.83
CA ALA A 665 12.27 -2.90 6.62
C ALA A 665 11.35 -2.03 5.75
N SER A 666 11.92 -1.40 4.72
CA SER A 666 11.19 -0.56 3.75
C SER A 666 10.19 -1.34 2.87
N TYR A 667 10.26 -2.68 2.84
CA TYR A 667 9.36 -3.56 2.08
C TYR A 667 8.17 -4.09 2.91
N PHE A 668 8.19 -3.89 4.24
CA PHE A 668 7.18 -4.39 5.18
C PHE A 668 6.47 -3.31 5.99
N ARG A 669 6.94 -2.05 5.95
CA ARG A 669 6.32 -0.91 6.64
C ARG A 669 4.97 -0.49 6.03
N GLU A 670 3.91 -1.22 6.35
CA GLU A 670 2.55 -0.68 6.34
C GLU A 670 2.40 0.34 7.49
N LEU A 671 1.52 1.33 7.32
CA LEU A 671 1.63 2.64 7.99
C LEU A 671 1.16 2.70 9.47
N PHE A 672 1.11 1.56 10.16
CA PHE A 672 0.78 1.45 11.58
C PHE A 672 1.63 0.33 12.19
N ASP A 673 2.65 0.68 12.96
CA ASP A 673 3.39 -0.26 13.79
C ASP A 673 3.44 0.24 15.24
N HIS A 674 3.32 -0.67 16.20
CA HIS A 674 3.40 -0.33 17.62
C HIS A 674 4.87 -0.37 18.05
N ASP A 675 5.32 0.69 18.73
CA ASP A 675 6.73 1.00 18.98
C ASP A 675 7.57 -0.16 19.56
N LYS A 676 6.95 -0.99 20.40
CA LYS A 676 7.49 -2.21 20.98
C LYS A 676 6.38 -3.26 21.11
N LEU A 677 6.80 -4.51 21.30
CA LEU A 677 5.95 -5.61 21.76
C LEU A 677 6.74 -6.35 22.85
N GLY A 678 6.39 -6.13 24.11
CA GLY A 678 7.28 -6.45 25.23
C GLY A 678 8.62 -5.71 25.15
N GLY A 679 9.71 -6.40 25.53
CA GLY A 679 11.07 -5.87 25.56
C GLY A 679 11.81 -5.84 24.21
N LEU A 680 11.10 -5.80 23.07
CA LEU A 680 11.70 -5.69 21.72
C LEU A 680 10.83 -4.86 20.76
N PRO A 681 11.40 -4.30 19.67
CA PRO A 681 10.61 -3.74 18.56
C PRO A 681 9.60 -4.74 17.99
N ASN A 682 8.49 -4.28 17.42
CA ASN A 682 7.47 -5.19 16.91
C ASN A 682 7.92 -5.93 15.63
N SER A 683 8.32 -5.20 14.58
CA SER A 683 8.83 -5.76 13.30
C SER A 683 10.05 -6.69 13.50
N ILE A 684 10.33 -7.57 12.53
CA ILE A 684 11.50 -8.48 12.62
C ILE A 684 12.77 -7.74 12.19
N GLU A 685 12.65 -6.86 11.23
CA GLU A 685 13.70 -6.08 10.62
C GLU A 685 14.27 -5.07 11.61
N ASP A 686 13.42 -4.40 12.40
CA ASP A 686 13.86 -3.47 13.44
C ASP A 686 14.40 -4.21 14.68
N ARG A 687 13.97 -5.45 14.96
CA ARG A 687 14.65 -6.31 15.97
C ARG A 687 16.07 -6.68 15.53
N ILE A 688 16.25 -7.07 14.27
CA ILE A 688 17.58 -7.40 13.72
C ILE A 688 18.47 -6.15 13.79
N ALA A 689 17.95 -5.00 13.38
CA ALA A 689 18.64 -3.71 13.48
C ALA A 689 19.04 -3.34 14.93
N PHE A 690 18.09 -3.40 15.87
CA PHE A 690 18.30 -3.08 17.28
C PHE A 690 19.36 -3.98 17.94
N LEU A 691 19.34 -5.28 17.67
CA LEU A 691 20.32 -6.21 18.21
C LEU A 691 21.73 -6.00 17.59
N LEU A 692 21.82 -5.69 16.29
CA LEU A 692 23.09 -5.36 15.65
C LEU A 692 23.68 -4.05 16.20
N ASP A 693 22.85 -3.02 16.40
CA ASP A 693 23.28 -1.74 17.00
C ASP A 693 23.74 -1.89 18.46
N ALA A 694 23.27 -2.92 19.16
CA ALA A 694 23.67 -3.27 20.52
C ALA A 694 24.93 -4.17 20.61
N GLY A 695 25.57 -4.49 19.48
CA GLY A 695 26.79 -5.30 19.44
C GLY A 695 26.58 -6.82 19.40
N PHE A 696 25.40 -7.31 19.00
CA PHE A 696 25.23 -8.72 18.61
C PHE A 696 25.68 -8.97 17.17
N ASP A 697 26.06 -10.20 16.85
CA ASP A 697 26.41 -10.66 15.52
C ASP A 697 25.81 -12.06 15.22
N GLN A 698 26.21 -12.68 14.11
CA GLN A 698 25.71 -13.99 13.69
C GLN A 698 26.14 -15.17 14.59
N SER A 699 26.98 -14.97 15.61
CA SER A 699 27.28 -16.01 16.63
C SER A 699 26.10 -16.27 17.57
N GLN A 700 25.19 -15.30 17.73
CA GLN A 700 23.98 -15.45 18.53
C GLN A 700 22.86 -16.11 17.71
N LYS A 701 22.51 -17.34 18.08
CA LYS A 701 21.56 -18.20 17.36
C LYS A 701 20.14 -17.63 17.29
N TYR A 702 19.73 -16.77 18.23
CA TYR A 702 18.48 -16.03 18.13
C TYR A 702 18.47 -15.03 16.97
N LEU A 703 19.58 -14.32 16.72
CA LEU A 703 19.69 -13.39 15.61
C LEU A 703 19.65 -14.12 14.27
N GLN A 704 20.35 -15.26 14.13
CA GLN A 704 20.21 -16.15 12.97
C GLN A 704 18.76 -16.58 12.72
N LYS A 705 18.03 -16.97 13.78
CA LYS A 705 16.60 -17.32 13.69
C LYS A 705 15.73 -16.15 13.22
N LEU A 706 16.00 -14.92 13.64
CA LEU A 706 15.29 -13.73 13.13
C LEU A 706 15.60 -13.48 11.65
N ILE A 707 16.87 -13.51 11.25
CA ILE A 707 17.30 -13.30 9.86
C ILE A 707 16.68 -14.35 8.93
N TYR A 708 16.74 -15.64 9.30
CA TYR A 708 16.10 -16.71 8.55
C TYR A 708 14.58 -16.53 8.44
N LYS A 709 13.91 -16.11 9.53
CA LYS A 709 12.46 -15.85 9.53
C LYS A 709 12.08 -14.67 8.62
N CYS A 710 12.85 -13.58 8.64
CA CYS A 710 12.68 -12.43 7.74
C CYS A 710 12.84 -12.86 6.27
N GLN A 711 13.97 -13.51 5.92
CA GLN A 711 14.23 -13.97 4.55
C GLN A 711 13.16 -14.97 4.08
N LYS A 712 12.70 -15.89 4.96
CA LYS A 712 11.61 -16.81 4.64
C LYS A 712 10.30 -16.06 4.37
N GLN A 713 9.89 -15.11 5.22
CA GLN A 713 8.66 -14.32 5.00
C GLN A 713 8.74 -13.51 3.69
N MET A 714 9.92 -12.98 3.34
CA MET A 714 10.16 -12.34 2.04
C MET A 714 10.01 -13.34 0.88
N CYS A 715 10.54 -14.55 1.02
CA CYS A 715 10.42 -15.62 0.04
C CYS A 715 8.98 -16.09 -0.16
N ASP A 716 8.22 -16.28 0.92
CA ASP A 716 6.81 -16.70 0.85
C ASP A 716 5.92 -15.62 0.18
N LYS A 717 6.30 -14.34 0.33
CA LYS A 717 5.71 -13.19 -0.39
C LYS A 717 6.12 -13.18 -1.87
N LEU A 718 7.41 -13.38 -2.20
CA LEU A 718 7.90 -13.48 -3.58
C LEU A 718 7.25 -14.65 -4.35
N ARG A 719 7.11 -15.83 -3.71
CA ARG A 719 6.47 -17.04 -4.25
C ARG A 719 5.00 -16.81 -4.66
N ASN A 720 4.30 -15.93 -3.96
CA ASN A 720 2.91 -15.58 -4.26
C ASN A 720 2.79 -14.42 -5.26
N ASP A 721 3.68 -13.44 -5.18
CA ASP A 721 3.61 -12.22 -6.00
C ASP A 721 4.20 -12.38 -7.42
N LEU A 722 5.15 -13.32 -7.62
CA LEU A 722 5.84 -13.59 -8.90
C LEU A 722 6.37 -12.32 -9.60
N LYS A 723 7.04 -11.46 -8.82
CA LYS A 723 7.59 -10.16 -9.25
C LYS A 723 8.83 -10.31 -10.12
N ILE A 724 8.62 -10.59 -11.41
CA ILE A 724 9.69 -10.61 -12.43
C ILE A 724 10.06 -9.16 -12.77
N THR A 725 11.22 -8.70 -12.30
CA THR A 725 11.82 -7.42 -12.70
C THR A 725 12.56 -7.61 -14.02
N ILE A 726 12.37 -6.70 -14.99
CA ILE A 726 13.15 -6.66 -16.24
C ILE A 726 13.91 -5.33 -16.28
N GLY A 727 15.24 -5.40 -16.18
CA GLY A 727 16.13 -4.21 -16.09
C GLY A 727 15.94 -3.24 -17.26
N LYS A 728 15.88 -3.78 -18.48
CA LYS A 728 15.60 -3.07 -19.74
C LYS A 728 14.10 -2.78 -19.93
N SER A 729 13.41 -2.33 -18.89
CA SER A 729 12.01 -1.90 -18.96
C SER A 729 11.63 -0.92 -17.84
N THR A 730 10.59 -0.11 -18.02
CA THR A 730 10.08 0.81 -16.98
C THR A 730 8.57 1.09 -17.13
N TYR A 731 8.00 1.95 -16.28
CA TYR A 731 6.65 2.52 -16.42
C TYR A 731 6.74 4.05 -16.54
N ALA A 732 6.59 4.62 -17.73
CA ALA A 732 6.62 6.07 -17.97
C ALA A 732 5.20 6.64 -18.11
N TYR A 733 4.98 7.91 -17.75
CA TYR A 733 3.74 8.60 -18.12
C TYR A 733 3.66 8.76 -19.63
N MET A 734 2.50 8.47 -20.20
CA MET A 734 2.25 8.72 -21.62
C MET A 734 1.98 10.22 -21.81
N THR A 735 2.69 10.84 -22.76
CA THR A 735 2.49 12.22 -23.19
C THR A 735 2.33 12.25 -24.71
N VAL A 736 1.95 13.40 -25.28
CA VAL A 736 1.80 13.59 -26.72
C VAL A 736 2.81 14.61 -27.24
N ASP A 737 3.30 14.38 -28.44
CA ASP A 737 4.18 15.28 -29.19
C ASP A 737 3.37 16.43 -29.79
N PHE A 738 3.32 17.57 -29.07
CA PHE A 738 2.71 18.81 -29.56
C PHE A 738 3.53 19.48 -30.69
N ALA A 739 4.81 19.13 -30.88
CA ALA A 739 5.66 19.70 -31.92
C ALA A 739 5.43 19.04 -33.30
N GLY A 740 4.94 17.80 -33.33
CA GLY A 740 4.60 17.08 -34.57
C GLY A 740 5.80 16.47 -35.29
N VAL A 741 6.88 16.20 -34.56
CA VAL A 741 8.15 15.66 -35.09
C VAL A 741 8.19 14.13 -35.14
N LEU A 742 7.27 13.43 -34.47
CA LEU A 742 7.17 11.95 -34.47
C LEU A 742 6.24 11.41 -35.57
N GLY A 743 6.73 10.42 -36.31
CA GLY A 743 5.92 9.63 -37.25
C GLY A 743 4.93 8.66 -36.56
N PRO A 744 3.91 8.12 -37.27
CA PRO A 744 2.76 7.41 -36.64
C PRO A 744 3.04 6.10 -35.88
N ASN A 745 4.29 5.61 -35.87
CA ASN A 745 4.75 4.48 -35.04
C ASN A 745 6.13 4.77 -34.39
N GLU A 746 6.53 6.04 -34.34
CA GLU A 746 7.72 6.51 -33.62
C GLU A 746 7.31 6.99 -32.23
N VAL A 747 8.16 6.79 -31.22
CA VAL A 747 7.98 7.35 -29.87
C VAL A 747 9.30 7.96 -29.38
N HIS A 748 9.22 9.02 -28.60
CA HIS A 748 10.39 9.65 -27.99
C HIS A 748 10.45 9.34 -26.49
N MET A 749 11.65 9.08 -25.97
CA MET A 749 11.87 8.82 -24.55
C MET A 749 13.30 9.18 -24.13
N CYS A 750 13.41 10.13 -23.20
CA CYS A 750 14.66 10.45 -22.50
C CYS A 750 14.53 10.17 -21.00
N PHE A 751 15.63 9.84 -20.35
CA PHE A 751 15.74 9.65 -18.90
C PHE A 751 16.45 10.84 -18.26
N SER A 752 16.08 11.22 -17.03
CA SER A 752 16.97 12.04 -16.18
C SER A 752 18.18 11.20 -15.74
N THR A 753 17.89 10.03 -15.17
CA THR A 753 18.82 8.96 -14.84
C THR A 753 18.09 7.62 -14.97
N PHE A 754 18.75 6.61 -15.54
CA PHE A 754 18.25 5.23 -15.54
C PHE A 754 19.42 4.27 -15.67
N ASN A 755 19.42 3.19 -14.89
CA ASN A 755 20.38 2.09 -15.03
C ASN A 755 19.61 0.81 -15.40
N ASP A 756 19.99 0.17 -16.52
CA ASP A 756 19.27 -1.00 -17.04
C ASP A 756 19.76 -2.35 -16.49
N GLY A 757 20.68 -2.32 -15.52
CA GLY A 757 21.38 -3.47 -14.94
C GLY A 757 22.76 -3.73 -15.56
N GLU A 758 23.03 -3.16 -16.74
CA GLU A 758 24.32 -3.27 -17.44
C GLU A 758 24.97 -1.89 -17.63
N ASN A 759 24.17 -0.89 -18.01
CA ASN A 759 24.63 0.45 -18.37
C ASN A 759 23.68 1.53 -17.82
N ASP A 760 24.23 2.74 -17.62
CA ASP A 760 23.41 3.94 -17.49
C ASP A 760 22.87 4.37 -18.87
N ARG A 761 21.65 4.91 -18.90
CA ARG A 761 20.90 5.28 -20.12
C ARG A 761 20.40 6.72 -20.03
N HIS A 762 20.46 7.42 -21.17
CA HIS A 762 19.91 8.77 -21.34
C HIS A 762 18.73 8.80 -22.31
N ASP A 763 18.67 7.87 -23.26
CA ASP A 763 17.63 7.73 -24.29
C ASP A 763 17.49 6.26 -24.73
N LEU A 764 16.66 6.01 -25.74
CA LEU A 764 16.43 4.69 -26.36
C LEU A 764 16.60 4.73 -27.91
N ASP A 765 17.41 5.61 -28.47
CA ASP A 765 17.41 5.88 -29.91
C ASP A 765 17.68 4.65 -30.81
N GLY A 766 17.07 4.66 -31.99
CA GLY A 766 17.24 3.67 -33.05
C GLY A 766 16.60 2.30 -32.78
N ARG A 767 16.01 2.08 -31.60
CA ARG A 767 15.58 0.77 -31.11
C ARG A 767 14.12 0.47 -31.37
N ASP A 768 13.80 -0.79 -31.65
CA ASP A 768 12.46 -1.29 -31.42
C ASP A 768 12.21 -1.40 -29.91
N ILE A 769 10.99 -1.07 -29.46
CA ILE A 769 10.54 -1.24 -28.07
C ILE A 769 9.11 -1.79 -28.03
N LEU A 770 8.74 -2.43 -26.92
CA LEU A 770 7.33 -2.71 -26.60
C LEU A 770 6.76 -1.62 -25.72
N VAL A 771 5.58 -1.13 -26.06
CA VAL A 771 4.74 -0.29 -25.18
C VAL A 771 3.41 -1.01 -24.89
N GLY A 772 2.93 -0.95 -23.65
CA GLY A 772 1.65 -1.55 -23.27
C GLY A 772 1.10 -1.00 -21.97
N ARG A 773 -0.23 -0.88 -21.85
CA ARG A 773 -0.88 -0.35 -20.64
C ARG A 773 -1.33 -1.51 -19.74
N CYS A 774 -1.08 -1.41 -18.44
CA CYS A 774 -1.60 -2.38 -17.46
C CYS A 774 -2.91 -1.86 -16.85
N PRO A 775 -4.02 -2.64 -16.87
CA PRO A 775 -4.14 -4.01 -17.33
C PRO A 775 -4.27 -4.16 -18.87
N ALA A 776 -3.52 -5.10 -19.42
CA ALA A 776 -3.59 -5.51 -20.83
C ALA A 776 -4.48 -6.76 -20.96
N HIS A 777 -5.36 -6.80 -21.95
CA HIS A 777 -6.40 -7.82 -22.08
C HIS A 777 -6.55 -8.42 -23.48
N LEU A 778 -6.51 -7.60 -24.52
CA LEU A 778 -6.50 -8.01 -25.93
C LEU A 778 -5.05 -8.30 -26.38
N PRO A 779 -4.84 -9.18 -27.39
CA PRO A 779 -3.53 -9.40 -28.00
C PRO A 779 -2.89 -8.15 -28.64
N SER A 780 -3.64 -7.06 -28.81
CA SER A 780 -3.19 -5.76 -29.33
C SER A 780 -2.77 -4.75 -28.26
N ASP A 781 -3.07 -4.98 -26.99
CA ASP A 781 -2.85 -3.98 -25.91
C ASP A 781 -1.37 -3.78 -25.55
N ILE A 782 -0.49 -4.58 -26.17
CA ILE A 782 0.95 -4.36 -26.26
C ILE A 782 1.25 -4.12 -27.75
N GLN A 783 1.98 -3.05 -28.06
CA GLN A 783 2.41 -2.68 -29.40
C GLN A 783 3.94 -2.58 -29.45
N LYS A 784 4.54 -3.20 -30.45
CA LYS A 784 5.93 -2.98 -30.86
C LYS A 784 6.00 -1.73 -31.74
N VAL A 785 6.82 -0.76 -31.34
CA VAL A 785 6.98 0.57 -31.95
C VAL A 785 8.47 0.94 -31.97
N LYS A 786 8.86 1.96 -32.73
CA LYS A 786 10.26 2.40 -32.81
C LYS A 786 10.52 3.58 -31.88
N ALA A 787 11.51 3.46 -31.00
CA ALA A 787 12.07 4.60 -30.27
C ALA A 787 12.97 5.43 -31.21
N VAL A 788 12.74 6.74 -31.23
CA VAL A 788 13.49 7.69 -32.06
C VAL A 788 13.80 8.95 -31.25
N PHE A 789 15.07 9.32 -31.17
CA PHE A 789 15.49 10.58 -30.58
C PHE A 789 15.13 11.75 -31.50
N LYS A 790 14.57 12.81 -30.91
CA LYS A 790 14.15 14.04 -31.58
C LYS A 790 14.78 15.19 -30.77
N PRO A 791 15.78 15.91 -31.30
CA PRO A 791 16.48 16.96 -30.56
C PRO A 791 15.56 18.04 -29.99
N GLU A 792 14.40 18.25 -30.63
CA GLU A 792 13.33 19.16 -30.23
C GLU A 792 12.71 18.73 -28.90
N LEU A 793 12.50 17.42 -28.70
CA LEU A 793 11.83 16.82 -27.55
C LEU A 793 12.78 16.45 -26.39
N ARG A 794 14.11 16.64 -26.54
CA ARG A 794 15.17 16.26 -25.57
C ARG A 794 14.99 16.78 -24.13
N HIS A 795 14.10 17.76 -23.95
CA HIS A 795 13.76 18.39 -22.68
C HIS A 795 12.65 17.62 -21.90
N LEU A 796 11.91 16.74 -22.59
CA LEU A 796 10.90 15.86 -22.00
C LEU A 796 11.57 14.58 -21.49
N ARG A 797 11.86 14.56 -20.19
CA ARG A 797 12.51 13.45 -19.48
C ARG A 797 11.53 12.72 -18.60
N ASP A 798 11.81 11.43 -18.36
CA ASP A 798 11.03 10.54 -17.49
C ASP A 798 9.55 10.36 -17.89
N VAL A 799 9.26 10.64 -19.17
CA VAL A 799 7.98 10.45 -19.86
C VAL A 799 8.22 9.74 -21.18
N ILE A 800 7.18 9.12 -21.74
CA ILE A 800 7.21 8.60 -23.11
C ILE A 800 6.24 9.39 -23.98
N VAL A 801 6.78 10.02 -25.02
CA VAL A 801 6.06 10.91 -25.92
C VAL A 801 5.55 10.10 -27.12
N PHE A 802 4.25 10.11 -27.32
CA PHE A 802 3.56 9.46 -28.43
C PHE A 802 3.24 10.45 -29.56
N PRO A 803 3.12 9.99 -30.81
CA PRO A 803 2.89 10.87 -31.95
C PRO A 803 1.47 11.44 -31.94
N GLN A 804 1.33 12.74 -32.21
CA GLN A 804 0.04 13.33 -32.60
C GLN A 804 -0.36 12.96 -34.05
N SER A 805 0.52 12.28 -34.79
CA SER A 805 0.31 11.86 -36.18
C SER A 805 -0.26 10.43 -36.29
N GLY A 806 -1.05 10.18 -37.35
CA GLY A 806 -1.62 8.86 -37.65
C GLY A 806 -3.14 8.81 -37.68
N ASN A 807 -3.70 7.61 -37.79
CA ASN A 807 -5.14 7.38 -37.94
C ASN A 807 -5.94 7.41 -36.61
N ALA A 808 -5.26 7.16 -35.49
CA ALA A 808 -5.79 7.06 -34.13
C ALA A 808 -4.60 7.10 -33.16
N PRO A 809 -4.76 7.61 -31.93
CA PRO A 809 -3.65 7.76 -30.99
C PRO A 809 -3.05 6.40 -30.59
N LEU A 810 -1.77 6.39 -30.24
CA LEU A 810 -1.12 5.15 -29.78
C LEU A 810 -1.68 4.70 -28.42
N ALA A 811 -2.06 5.61 -27.52
CA ALA A 811 -2.61 5.29 -26.21
C ALA A 811 -3.93 4.48 -26.26
N ASP A 812 -4.84 4.79 -27.21
CA ASP A 812 -6.10 4.05 -27.40
C ASP A 812 -5.86 2.57 -27.76
N LYS A 813 -4.82 2.29 -28.57
CA LYS A 813 -4.41 0.91 -28.90
C LYS A 813 -3.96 0.13 -27.65
N LEU A 814 -3.53 0.81 -26.58
CA LEU A 814 -3.05 0.19 -25.35
C LEU A 814 -4.20 0.03 -24.34
N SER A 815 -5.11 -0.91 -24.62
CA SER A 815 -6.26 -1.22 -23.76
C SER A 815 -7.26 -0.05 -23.62
N GLY A 816 -7.35 0.87 -24.59
CA GLY A 816 -8.17 2.09 -24.49
C GLY A 816 -7.62 3.08 -23.47
N GLY A 817 -6.34 3.45 -23.58
CA GLY A 817 -5.68 4.42 -22.71
C GLY A 817 -5.81 5.86 -23.20
N ASP A 818 -5.72 6.81 -22.26
CA ASP A 818 -5.68 8.25 -22.52
C ASP A 818 -4.38 8.88 -22.02
N TYR A 819 -4.24 10.20 -22.11
CA TYR A 819 -3.11 10.96 -21.58
C TYR A 819 -3.48 11.75 -20.31
N ASP A 820 -4.52 11.36 -19.59
CA ASP A 820 -5.04 12.07 -18.40
C ASP A 820 -4.34 11.66 -17.08
N GLY A 821 -3.46 10.64 -17.18
CA GLY A 821 -2.50 10.21 -16.18
C GLY A 821 -2.05 8.75 -16.29
N ASP A 822 -2.40 8.05 -17.37
CA ASP A 822 -1.98 6.67 -17.59
C ASP A 822 -0.47 6.54 -17.83
N ARG A 823 0.05 5.34 -17.54
CA ARG A 823 1.45 4.98 -17.71
C ARG A 823 1.60 3.76 -18.62
N ALA A 824 2.46 3.86 -19.62
CA ALA A 824 2.88 2.72 -20.42
C ALA A 824 3.96 1.95 -19.66
N TRP A 825 3.83 0.61 -19.60
CA TRP A 825 4.99 -0.26 -19.51
C TRP A 825 5.77 -0.12 -20.82
N VAL A 826 7.07 0.16 -20.72
CA VAL A 826 7.99 0.33 -21.84
C VAL A 826 9.11 -0.68 -21.69
N CYS A 827 9.46 -1.44 -22.73
CA CYS A 827 10.50 -2.47 -22.67
C CYS A 827 11.38 -2.48 -23.92
N TRP A 828 12.70 -2.53 -23.71
CA TRP A 828 13.75 -2.59 -24.73
C TRP A 828 14.71 -3.77 -24.50
N ASP A 829 14.27 -4.79 -23.75
CA ASP A 829 14.98 -6.08 -23.64
C ASP A 829 14.91 -6.80 -24.99
N GLU A 830 16.02 -6.80 -25.74
CA GLU A 830 16.06 -7.23 -27.14
C GLU A 830 15.61 -8.68 -27.34
N GLU A 831 15.82 -9.58 -26.36
CA GLU A 831 15.33 -10.97 -26.42
C GLU A 831 13.79 -11.03 -26.37
N ILE A 832 13.15 -10.15 -25.60
CA ILE A 832 11.69 -10.05 -25.51
C ILE A 832 11.10 -9.29 -26.71
N VAL A 833 11.74 -8.19 -27.12
CA VAL A 833 11.27 -7.30 -28.20
C VAL A 833 11.38 -7.97 -29.58
N ASN A 834 12.46 -8.71 -29.85
CA ASN A 834 12.65 -9.36 -31.16
C ASN A 834 11.75 -10.59 -31.33
N ASN A 835 11.36 -11.24 -30.24
CA ASN A 835 10.45 -12.38 -30.25
C ASN A 835 8.97 -11.97 -30.40
N PHE A 836 8.60 -10.71 -30.12
CA PHE A 836 7.20 -10.25 -30.09
C PHE A 836 6.64 -9.84 -31.47
N GLN A 837 5.44 -10.32 -31.80
CA GLN A 837 4.70 -9.97 -33.02
C GLN A 837 3.43 -9.15 -32.75
N ASN A 838 3.30 -8.00 -33.42
CA ASN A 838 2.13 -7.12 -33.32
C ASN A 838 0.83 -7.80 -33.75
N SER A 839 -0.21 -7.72 -32.91
CA SER A 839 -1.58 -8.01 -33.33
C SER A 839 -2.28 -6.76 -33.86
N LYS A 840 -3.09 -6.92 -34.91
CA LYS A 840 -4.14 -5.96 -35.23
C LYS A 840 -5.17 -5.97 -34.09
N VAL A 841 -5.84 -4.83 -33.87
CA VAL A 841 -6.93 -4.71 -32.89
C VAL A 841 -8.08 -5.65 -33.29
N PRO A 842 -8.50 -6.63 -32.46
CA PRO A 842 -9.59 -7.54 -32.80
C PRO A 842 -10.93 -6.82 -32.91
N LYS A 843 -11.80 -7.23 -33.85
CA LYS A 843 -13.14 -6.61 -34.00
C LYS A 843 -13.95 -6.73 -32.69
N LYS A 844 -14.38 -5.60 -32.15
CA LYS A 844 -15.27 -5.49 -30.99
C LYS A 844 -16.63 -6.15 -31.27
N PRO A 845 -17.12 -7.07 -30.40
CA PRO A 845 -18.49 -7.60 -30.50
C PRO A 845 -19.56 -6.55 -30.20
N ASP A 846 -20.78 -6.76 -30.66
CA ASP A 846 -21.96 -6.02 -30.19
C ASP A 846 -22.29 -6.44 -28.75
N PHE A 847 -22.39 -5.45 -27.85
CA PHE A 847 -22.81 -5.64 -26.47
C PHE A 847 -24.10 -4.90 -26.10
N THR A 848 -24.76 -4.22 -27.04
CA THR A 848 -25.94 -3.39 -26.78
C THR A 848 -27.06 -4.17 -26.08
N ARG A 849 -27.21 -5.46 -26.40
CA ARG A 849 -28.17 -6.36 -25.74
C ARG A 849 -27.88 -6.71 -24.27
N TYR A 850 -26.70 -6.36 -23.74
CA TYR A 850 -26.28 -6.65 -22.36
C TYR A 850 -26.25 -5.40 -21.45
N PHE A 851 -26.30 -4.20 -22.02
CA PHE A 851 -26.27 -2.95 -21.26
C PHE A 851 -27.62 -2.24 -21.29
N LYS A 852 -28.01 -1.66 -20.16
CA LYS A 852 -29.20 -0.79 -20.06
C LYS A 852 -28.73 0.64 -19.79
N GLN A 853 -29.10 1.60 -20.64
CA GLN A 853 -28.68 2.99 -20.50
C GLN A 853 -29.68 3.81 -19.67
N ASP A 854 -29.18 4.46 -18.62
CA ASP A 854 -29.90 5.54 -17.95
C ASP A 854 -29.47 6.88 -18.54
N ALA A 855 -30.29 7.40 -19.45
CA ALA A 855 -30.06 8.67 -20.15
C ALA A 855 -30.73 9.87 -19.46
N THR A 856 -31.18 9.73 -18.19
CA THR A 856 -31.90 10.82 -17.50
C THR A 856 -31.00 12.06 -17.36
N SER A 857 -31.49 13.23 -17.77
CA SER A 857 -30.73 14.47 -17.65
C SER A 857 -30.67 15.00 -16.21
N VAL A 858 -29.71 15.88 -15.92
CA VAL A 858 -29.63 16.62 -14.66
C VAL A 858 -30.90 17.45 -14.44
N LYS A 859 -31.45 18.06 -15.49
CA LYS A 859 -32.69 18.82 -15.49
C LYS A 859 -33.87 17.98 -15.01
N ASP A 860 -34.09 16.80 -15.61
CA ASP A 860 -35.22 15.93 -15.27
C ASP A 860 -35.08 15.34 -13.85
N MET A 861 -33.85 15.17 -13.36
CA MET A 861 -33.55 14.68 -12.01
C MET A 861 -33.67 15.75 -10.90
N LEU A 862 -33.53 17.03 -11.21
CA LEU A 862 -33.53 18.13 -10.24
C LEU A 862 -34.77 19.04 -10.27
N TYR A 863 -35.48 19.11 -11.41
CA TYR A 863 -36.55 20.05 -11.67
C TYR A 863 -37.88 19.37 -12.02
N ASP A 864 -38.43 18.64 -11.05
CA ASP A 864 -39.76 18.01 -11.17
C ASP A 864 -40.86 19.05 -11.42
N LYS A 865 -41.35 19.10 -12.67
CA LYS A 865 -42.56 19.77 -13.19
C LYS A 865 -42.98 21.05 -12.42
N GLY A 866 -42.07 22.03 -12.37
CA GLY A 866 -42.33 23.37 -11.84
C GLY A 866 -42.01 23.61 -10.36
N LYS A 867 -41.34 22.67 -9.67
CA LYS A 867 -40.89 22.83 -8.28
C LYS A 867 -39.48 23.43 -8.17
N ARG A 868 -39.11 23.86 -6.97
CA ARG A 868 -37.74 24.28 -6.63
C ARG A 868 -36.74 23.13 -6.78
N ARG A 869 -35.49 23.45 -7.11
CA ARG A 869 -34.34 22.52 -7.17
C ARG A 869 -34.25 21.64 -5.92
N ASN A 870 -34.04 20.33 -6.11
CA ASN A 870 -33.87 19.39 -5.00
C ASN A 870 -32.93 18.22 -5.37
N SER A 871 -31.65 18.36 -5.03
CA SER A 871 -30.63 17.32 -5.28
C SER A 871 -30.82 16.02 -4.49
N ASN A 872 -31.66 15.93 -3.46
CA ASN A 872 -31.80 14.71 -2.66
C ASN A 872 -32.27 13.49 -3.49
N HIS A 873 -33.13 13.69 -4.49
CA HIS A 873 -33.55 12.60 -5.38
C HIS A 873 -32.41 12.12 -6.29
N ALA A 874 -31.65 13.06 -6.85
CA ALA A 874 -30.46 12.76 -7.66
C ALA A 874 -29.36 12.07 -6.84
N VAL A 875 -29.08 12.54 -5.63
CA VAL A 875 -28.15 11.91 -4.68
C VAL A 875 -28.61 10.49 -4.35
N ARG A 876 -29.88 10.26 -4.04
CA ARG A 876 -30.43 8.91 -3.79
C ARG A 876 -30.21 7.97 -4.97
N LYS A 877 -30.60 8.38 -6.18
CA LYS A 877 -30.47 7.55 -7.39
C LYS A 877 -29.00 7.30 -7.74
N PHE A 878 -28.10 8.26 -7.48
CA PHE A 878 -26.66 8.10 -7.65
C PHE A 878 -26.03 7.16 -6.60
N LEU A 879 -26.46 7.22 -5.33
CA LEU A 879 -26.05 6.28 -4.28
C LEU A 879 -26.51 4.85 -4.60
N GLU A 880 -27.76 4.69 -5.02
CA GLU A 880 -28.30 3.39 -5.48
C GLU A 880 -27.48 2.83 -6.65
N PHE A 881 -27.16 3.66 -7.66
CA PHE A 881 -26.29 3.26 -8.77
C PHE A 881 -24.88 2.87 -8.29
N SER A 882 -24.31 3.62 -7.35
CA SER A 882 -22.91 3.45 -6.90
C SER A 882 -22.69 2.27 -5.95
N LEU A 883 -23.72 1.86 -5.21
CA LEU A 883 -23.70 0.70 -4.29
C LEU A 883 -23.91 -0.65 -5.00
N ARG A 884 -24.30 -0.66 -6.28
CA ARG A 884 -24.54 -1.88 -7.07
C ARG A 884 -23.29 -2.73 -7.25
N LEU A 885 -23.48 -4.05 -7.28
CA LEU A 885 -22.40 -5.02 -7.51
C LEU A 885 -21.58 -4.71 -8.78
N ARG A 886 -20.28 -4.46 -8.59
CA ARG A 886 -19.34 -4.12 -9.67
C ARG A 886 -18.80 -5.38 -10.36
N PHE A 887 -19.29 -5.66 -11.56
CA PHE A 887 -18.92 -6.87 -12.32
C PHE A 887 -17.50 -6.89 -12.88
N LEU A 888 -16.77 -5.77 -12.93
CA LEU A 888 -15.42 -5.69 -13.51
C LEU A 888 -14.47 -6.75 -12.91
N GLY A 889 -14.33 -6.81 -11.58
CA GLY A 889 -13.46 -7.80 -10.93
C GLY A 889 -13.91 -9.25 -11.11
N ILE A 890 -15.23 -9.49 -11.11
CA ILE A 890 -15.83 -10.82 -11.32
C ILE A 890 -15.51 -11.31 -12.74
N CYS A 891 -15.70 -10.45 -13.74
CA CYS A 891 -15.43 -10.74 -15.13
C CYS A 891 -13.93 -10.88 -15.40
N THR A 892 -13.07 -10.09 -14.74
CA THR A 892 -11.60 -10.21 -14.85
C THR A 892 -11.13 -11.57 -14.35
N ASN A 893 -11.57 -11.98 -13.16
CA ASN A 893 -11.26 -13.30 -12.61
C ASN A 893 -11.80 -14.43 -13.49
N TYR A 894 -13.00 -14.27 -14.08
CA TYR A 894 -13.55 -15.25 -15.01
C TYR A 894 -12.75 -15.32 -16.32
N LYS A 895 -12.32 -14.18 -16.88
CA LYS A 895 -11.45 -14.12 -18.06
C LYS A 895 -10.10 -14.79 -17.81
N GLU A 896 -9.52 -14.58 -16.63
CA GLU A 896 -8.25 -15.22 -16.24
C GLU A 896 -8.37 -16.75 -16.29
N LYS A 897 -9.40 -17.32 -15.64
CA LYS A 897 -9.66 -18.78 -15.67
C LYS A 897 -9.98 -19.27 -17.08
N LEU A 898 -10.79 -18.54 -17.84
CA LEU A 898 -11.16 -18.87 -19.22
C LEU A 898 -9.93 -18.91 -20.15
N CYS A 899 -9.08 -17.89 -20.08
CA CYS A 899 -7.84 -17.80 -20.86
C CYS A 899 -6.84 -18.90 -20.48
N TYR A 900 -6.72 -19.22 -19.18
CA TYR A 900 -5.89 -20.32 -18.71
C TYR A 900 -6.35 -21.68 -19.25
N ASN A 901 -7.64 -22.00 -19.11
CA ASN A 901 -8.21 -23.28 -19.54
C ASN A 901 -8.19 -23.45 -21.08
N ILE A 902 -8.33 -22.35 -21.85
CA ILE A 902 -8.28 -22.37 -23.32
C ILE A 902 -6.83 -22.36 -23.86
N GLY A 903 -5.87 -21.80 -23.12
CA GLY A 903 -4.45 -21.75 -23.51
C GLY A 903 -4.12 -20.82 -24.69
N ASN A 904 -5.09 -20.01 -25.15
CA ASN A 904 -4.95 -19.10 -26.29
C ASN A 904 -5.81 -17.84 -26.08
N SER A 905 -5.18 -16.66 -26.08
CA SER A 905 -5.85 -15.37 -25.85
C SER A 905 -6.51 -14.76 -27.09
N THR A 906 -6.17 -15.22 -28.29
CA THR A 906 -6.85 -14.84 -29.56
C THR A 906 -8.21 -15.53 -29.75
N ASN A 907 -8.54 -16.54 -28.92
CA ASN A 907 -9.82 -17.23 -29.00
C ASN A 907 -10.98 -16.24 -28.84
N TYR A 908 -11.99 -16.30 -29.71
CA TYR A 908 -13.13 -15.38 -29.73
C TYR A 908 -13.78 -15.19 -28.35
N LYS A 909 -13.88 -16.24 -27.53
CA LYS A 909 -14.47 -16.16 -26.17
C LYS A 909 -13.61 -15.32 -25.22
N VAL A 910 -12.29 -15.40 -25.32
CA VAL A 910 -11.34 -14.61 -24.53
C VAL A 910 -11.26 -13.18 -25.05
N VAL A 911 -11.30 -12.98 -26.37
CA VAL A 911 -11.37 -11.65 -27.02
C VAL A 911 -12.66 -10.92 -26.65
N ALA A 912 -13.82 -11.60 -26.70
CA ALA A 912 -15.10 -11.02 -26.31
C ALA A 912 -15.18 -10.71 -24.80
N MET A 913 -14.63 -11.58 -23.94
CA MET A 913 -14.44 -11.26 -22.53
C MET A 913 -13.52 -10.03 -22.33
N SER A 914 -12.43 -9.91 -23.09
CA SER A 914 -11.50 -8.78 -23.00
C SER A 914 -12.19 -7.47 -23.38
N TRP A 915 -12.92 -7.45 -24.49
CA TRP A 915 -13.72 -6.31 -24.92
C TRP A 915 -14.86 -5.97 -23.94
N LEU A 916 -15.46 -6.94 -23.26
CA LEU A 916 -16.40 -6.69 -22.16
C LEU A 916 -15.71 -5.96 -21.00
N LEU A 917 -14.49 -6.36 -20.61
CA LEU A 917 -13.75 -5.66 -19.54
C LEU A 917 -13.46 -4.20 -19.89
N SER A 918 -13.11 -3.89 -21.13
CA SER A 918 -12.95 -2.51 -21.61
C SER A 918 -14.23 -1.69 -21.41
N GLU A 919 -15.40 -2.22 -21.79
CA GLU A 919 -16.68 -1.53 -21.52
C GLU A 919 -16.97 -1.38 -20.02
N LEU A 920 -16.67 -2.41 -19.20
CA LEU A 920 -16.92 -2.42 -17.75
C LEU A 920 -16.13 -1.35 -16.97
N VAL A 921 -15.05 -0.80 -17.53
CA VAL A 921 -14.32 0.35 -16.95
C VAL A 921 -15.10 1.66 -17.14
N ASP A 922 -15.82 1.82 -18.25
CA ASP A 922 -16.47 3.09 -18.63
C ASP A 922 -17.99 3.13 -18.47
N LEU A 923 -18.66 2.01 -18.18
CA LEU A 923 -20.10 2.00 -17.90
C LEU A 923 -20.53 3.09 -16.88
N PRO A 924 -19.81 3.34 -15.76
CA PRO A 924 -20.18 4.39 -14.80
C PRO A 924 -20.13 5.81 -15.39
N LYS A 925 -19.18 6.08 -16.29
CA LYS A 925 -19.06 7.38 -16.98
C LYS A 925 -20.18 7.57 -18.03
N ARG A 926 -20.67 6.47 -18.60
CA ARG A 926 -21.66 6.42 -19.70
C ARG A 926 -23.11 6.21 -19.25
N GLY A 927 -23.35 6.06 -17.94
CA GLY A 927 -24.69 5.77 -17.40
C GLY A 927 -25.23 4.39 -17.77
N LEU A 928 -24.34 3.44 -18.09
CA LEU A 928 -24.72 2.08 -18.49
C LEU A 928 -24.78 1.17 -17.26
N ILE A 929 -25.76 0.28 -17.25
CA ILE A 929 -26.04 -0.69 -16.19
C ILE A 929 -25.82 -2.10 -16.75
N PHE A 930 -25.09 -2.92 -16.01
CA PHE A 930 -24.84 -4.34 -16.28
C PHE A 930 -24.97 -5.12 -14.97
N GLY A 931 -26.00 -5.97 -14.85
CA GLY A 931 -26.30 -6.73 -13.64
C GLY A 931 -26.07 -8.24 -13.78
N GLU A 932 -26.42 -9.00 -12.73
CA GLU A 932 -26.23 -10.45 -12.71
C GLU A 932 -26.98 -11.17 -13.84
N ALA A 933 -28.22 -10.79 -14.12
CA ALA A 933 -29.00 -11.34 -15.24
C ALA A 933 -28.35 -11.06 -16.61
N ASP A 934 -27.60 -9.96 -16.72
CA ASP A 934 -26.86 -9.59 -17.94
C ASP A 934 -25.54 -10.38 -18.05
N TRP A 935 -24.87 -10.63 -16.93
CA TRP A 935 -23.71 -11.53 -16.84
C TRP A 935 -24.05 -13.01 -17.09
N ILE A 936 -25.19 -13.50 -16.60
CA ILE A 936 -25.68 -14.85 -16.90
C ILE A 936 -25.98 -14.99 -18.39
N ARG A 937 -26.69 -14.02 -18.98
CA ARG A 937 -27.03 -13.99 -20.41
C ARG A 937 -25.78 -13.92 -21.29
N PHE A 938 -24.83 -13.02 -20.97
CA PHE A 938 -23.54 -12.92 -21.67
C PHE A 938 -22.77 -14.26 -21.66
N ARG A 939 -22.68 -14.93 -20.51
CA ARG A 939 -22.00 -16.24 -20.42
C ARG A 939 -22.71 -17.31 -21.24
N ALA A 940 -24.03 -17.35 -21.25
CA ALA A 940 -24.79 -18.30 -22.05
C ALA A 940 -24.56 -18.09 -23.55
N ASP A 941 -24.68 -16.85 -24.02
CA ASP A 941 -24.57 -16.47 -25.44
C ASP A 941 -23.15 -16.60 -26.01
N ILE A 942 -22.14 -16.12 -25.27
CA ILE A 942 -20.77 -15.93 -25.79
C ILE A 942 -19.83 -17.06 -25.37
N VAL A 943 -19.91 -17.52 -24.13
CA VAL A 943 -18.96 -18.49 -23.56
C VAL A 943 -19.49 -19.92 -23.64
N GLY A 944 -20.80 -20.10 -23.48
CA GLY A 944 -21.52 -21.37 -23.52
C GLY A 944 -21.80 -21.94 -22.11
N PRO A 945 -23.03 -22.42 -21.83
CA PRO A 945 -23.51 -22.71 -20.47
C PRO A 945 -22.92 -23.97 -19.80
N ARG A 946 -22.09 -24.76 -20.50
CA ARG A 946 -21.54 -26.04 -20.01
C ARG A 946 -20.02 -26.02 -19.76
N LEU A 947 -19.37 -24.86 -19.88
CA LEU A 947 -17.91 -24.77 -19.72
C LEU A 947 -17.50 -24.72 -18.25
N VAL A 948 -17.18 -25.88 -17.68
CA VAL A 948 -16.51 -25.99 -16.38
C VAL A 948 -15.06 -25.51 -16.54
N LEU A 949 -14.65 -24.54 -15.72
CA LEU A 949 -13.29 -23.99 -15.70
C LEU A 949 -12.59 -24.46 -14.42
N SER A 950 -11.42 -25.09 -14.54
CA SER A 950 -10.59 -25.40 -13.36
C SER A 950 -9.93 -24.12 -12.83
N GLU A 951 -9.57 -24.13 -11.55
CA GLU A 951 -8.68 -23.11 -10.99
C GLU A 951 -7.27 -23.27 -11.59
N PRO A 952 -6.60 -22.18 -12.01
CA PRO A 952 -5.22 -22.24 -12.51
C PRO A 952 -4.24 -22.78 -11.46
N GLU A 953 -3.30 -23.64 -11.87
CA GLU A 953 -2.34 -24.24 -10.93
C GLU A 953 -1.55 -23.16 -10.16
N TYR A 954 -1.09 -22.09 -10.82
CA TYR A 954 -0.37 -21.00 -10.15
C TYR A 954 -1.13 -20.30 -9.01
N LYS A 955 -2.47 -20.41 -8.91
CA LYS A 955 -3.23 -19.90 -7.76
C LYS A 955 -2.97 -20.74 -6.50
N LYS A 956 -2.87 -22.07 -6.66
CA LYS A 956 -2.63 -23.06 -5.60
C LYS A 956 -1.26 -22.87 -4.95
N GLU A 957 -1.07 -23.35 -3.73
CA GLU A 957 0.24 -23.27 -3.06
C GLU A 957 1.28 -24.22 -3.66
N LYS A 958 0.85 -25.41 -4.07
CA LYS A 958 1.67 -26.47 -4.67
C LYS A 958 1.05 -26.93 -5.98
N LEU A 959 1.89 -27.37 -6.92
CA LEU A 959 1.47 -27.99 -8.18
C LEU A 959 0.73 -29.31 -7.89
N SER A 960 -0.37 -29.57 -8.59
CA SER A 960 -1.13 -30.82 -8.41
C SER A 960 -0.35 -32.04 -8.92
N PRO A 961 -0.48 -33.22 -8.29
CA PRO A 961 0.20 -34.44 -8.76
C PRO A 961 -0.09 -34.75 -10.23
N GLY A 962 0.97 -34.94 -11.02
CA GLY A 962 0.87 -35.21 -12.46
C GLY A 962 0.53 -34.00 -13.36
N ALA A 963 0.36 -32.80 -12.81
CA ALA A 963 0.11 -31.60 -13.61
C ALA A 963 1.37 -31.15 -14.37
N VAL A 964 1.21 -30.77 -15.64
CA VAL A 964 2.28 -30.30 -16.52
C VAL A 964 2.18 -28.78 -16.67
N CYS A 965 3.27 -28.06 -16.35
CA CYS A 965 3.36 -26.58 -16.41
C CYS A 965 3.36 -26.04 -17.86
N ARG A 966 2.25 -26.23 -18.59
CA ARG A 966 2.07 -25.74 -19.96
C ARG A 966 1.86 -24.22 -20.00
N ASN A 967 1.27 -23.62 -18.96
CA ASN A 967 1.13 -22.17 -18.86
C ASN A 967 2.47 -21.53 -18.43
N ILE A 968 2.77 -20.34 -18.96
CA ILE A 968 4.01 -19.62 -18.62
C ILE A 968 4.09 -19.24 -17.14
N ILE A 969 2.96 -18.92 -16.50
CA ILE A 969 2.90 -18.55 -15.08
C ILE A 969 3.14 -19.79 -14.20
N ASP A 970 2.60 -20.96 -14.56
CA ASP A 970 2.87 -22.21 -13.84
C ASP A 970 4.35 -22.59 -13.92
N TYR A 971 4.97 -22.42 -15.10
CA TYR A 971 6.39 -22.67 -15.32
C TYR A 971 7.29 -21.74 -14.49
N LEU A 972 6.99 -20.44 -14.49
CA LEU A 972 7.72 -19.44 -13.71
C LEU A 972 7.55 -19.64 -12.20
N LYS A 973 6.38 -20.13 -11.77
CA LYS A 973 6.14 -20.45 -10.35
C LYS A 973 6.83 -21.73 -9.90
N PHE A 974 6.51 -22.87 -10.51
CA PHE A 974 6.85 -24.17 -9.93
C PHE A 974 8.25 -24.68 -10.36
N PRO A 975 8.55 -24.91 -11.66
CA PRO A 975 9.91 -25.20 -12.13
C PRO A 975 10.99 -24.18 -11.75
N VAL A 976 10.68 -22.87 -11.75
CA VAL A 976 11.69 -21.81 -11.53
C VAL A 976 11.64 -21.28 -10.08
N SER A 977 10.60 -20.51 -9.71
CA SER A 977 10.59 -19.79 -8.43
C SER A 977 10.65 -20.72 -7.22
N ASP A 978 9.81 -21.76 -7.17
CA ASP A 978 9.78 -22.71 -6.05
C ASP A 978 11.10 -23.49 -5.91
N ARG A 979 11.71 -23.87 -7.04
CA ARG A 979 13.03 -24.53 -7.09
C ARG A 979 14.11 -23.65 -6.48
N VAL A 980 14.24 -22.41 -6.97
CA VAL A 980 15.28 -21.47 -6.54
C VAL A 980 15.09 -21.10 -5.07
N ILE A 981 13.89 -20.68 -4.68
CA ILE A 981 13.57 -20.28 -3.30
C ILE A 981 13.83 -21.44 -2.32
N SER A 982 13.40 -22.66 -2.64
CA SER A 982 13.55 -23.79 -1.71
C SER A 982 15.01 -24.24 -1.62
N SER A 983 15.76 -24.26 -2.73
CA SER A 983 17.20 -24.55 -2.73
C SER A 983 18.00 -23.52 -1.93
N GLU A 984 17.68 -22.24 -2.07
CA GLU A 984 18.37 -21.14 -1.38
C GLU A 984 18.04 -21.10 0.13
N LEU A 985 16.78 -21.33 0.51
CA LEU A 985 16.40 -21.45 1.93
C LEU A 985 17.03 -22.69 2.60
N SER A 986 17.10 -23.83 1.90
CA SER A 986 17.81 -25.02 2.42
C SER A 986 19.31 -24.76 2.59
N ALA A 987 19.96 -24.09 1.64
CA ALA A 987 21.36 -23.69 1.76
C ALA A 987 21.60 -22.77 2.97
N LEU A 988 20.70 -21.80 3.20
CA LEU A 988 20.76 -20.89 4.35
C LEU A 988 20.52 -21.62 5.69
N SER A 989 19.58 -22.57 5.75
CA SER A 989 19.34 -23.39 6.95
C SER A 989 20.58 -24.23 7.28
N ASN A 990 21.13 -24.95 6.30
CA ASN A 990 22.34 -25.76 6.46
C ASN A 990 23.54 -24.91 6.93
N GLN A 991 23.70 -23.69 6.38
CA GLN A 991 24.74 -22.74 6.80
C GLN A 991 24.56 -22.33 8.28
N TYR A 992 23.35 -21.98 8.71
CA TYR A 992 23.09 -21.59 10.10
C TYR A 992 23.19 -22.78 11.07
N GLU A 993 22.76 -23.96 10.67
CA GLU A 993 22.91 -25.21 11.44
C GLU A 993 24.39 -25.54 11.68
N THR A 994 25.25 -25.42 10.66
CA THR A 994 26.69 -25.73 10.74
C THR A 994 27.58 -24.59 11.27
N SER A 995 27.06 -23.36 11.37
CA SER A 995 27.84 -22.15 11.73
C SER A 995 28.49 -22.13 13.13
N GLY A 996 28.22 -23.11 14.00
CA GLY A 996 28.68 -23.10 15.40
C GLY A 996 27.97 -22.08 16.32
N ALA A 997 27.04 -21.27 15.81
CA ALA A 997 26.33 -20.24 16.59
C ALA A 997 25.46 -20.83 17.71
N LEU A 998 25.52 -20.21 18.89
CA LEU A 998 24.95 -20.68 20.15
C LEU A 998 23.80 -19.79 20.64
N PHE A 999 22.89 -20.35 21.45
CA PHE A 999 21.92 -19.54 22.20
C PHE A 999 22.55 -18.87 23.41
N TYR A 1000 23.52 -19.54 24.05
CA TYR A 1000 24.29 -19.03 25.17
C TYR A 1000 25.30 -17.98 24.71
N ASP A 1001 25.39 -16.89 25.46
CA ASP A 1001 26.38 -15.82 25.33
C ASP A 1001 26.81 -15.45 26.76
N LYS A 1002 28.10 -15.61 27.06
CA LYS A 1002 28.60 -15.39 28.42
C LYS A 1002 28.38 -13.94 28.89
N GLN A 1003 28.49 -12.96 27.98
CA GLN A 1003 28.36 -11.54 28.33
C GLN A 1003 26.96 -11.21 28.85
N LEU A 1004 25.95 -11.98 28.44
CA LEU A 1004 24.59 -11.86 28.95
C LEU A 1004 24.37 -12.48 30.34
N CYS A 1005 25.37 -13.19 30.88
CA CYS A 1005 25.39 -13.72 32.24
C CYS A 1005 26.30 -12.93 33.19
N ASP A 1006 27.31 -12.21 32.70
CA ASP A 1006 28.31 -11.52 33.54
C ASP A 1006 27.66 -10.55 34.57
N PHE A 1007 26.53 -9.90 34.24
CA PHE A 1007 25.74 -9.07 35.18
C PHE A 1007 25.10 -9.90 36.31
N CYS A 1008 24.51 -11.06 36.01
CA CYS A 1008 23.97 -11.96 37.03
C CYS A 1008 25.09 -12.48 37.94
N ASP A 1009 26.19 -12.91 37.35
CA ASP A 1009 27.35 -13.46 38.05
C ASP A 1009 28.05 -12.41 38.94
N GLU A 1010 27.96 -11.10 38.60
CA GLU A 1010 28.40 -10.01 39.49
C GLU A 1010 27.42 -9.76 40.64
N PHE A 1011 26.11 -9.66 40.37
CA PHE A 1011 25.11 -9.41 41.42
C PHE A 1011 24.98 -10.56 42.42
N GLU A 1012 25.11 -11.82 41.98
CA GLU A 1012 25.16 -12.97 42.88
C GLU A 1012 26.42 -12.96 43.75
N ARG A 1013 27.57 -12.49 43.22
CA ARG A 1013 28.79 -12.28 44.03
C ARG A 1013 28.56 -11.20 45.08
N ARG A 1014 28.05 -10.02 44.70
CA ARG A 1014 27.74 -8.92 45.64
C ARG A 1014 26.78 -9.35 46.75
N LEU A 1015 25.75 -10.16 46.44
CA LEU A 1015 24.85 -10.76 47.42
C LEU A 1015 25.62 -11.70 48.38
N TYR A 1016 26.43 -12.60 47.85
CA TYR A 1016 27.24 -13.54 48.63
C TYR A 1016 28.26 -12.81 49.54
N ASP A 1017 28.89 -11.75 49.05
CA ASP A 1017 29.83 -10.92 49.80
C ASP A 1017 29.14 -10.24 51.00
N LEU A 1018 27.92 -9.72 50.83
CA LEU A 1018 27.10 -9.12 51.91
C LEU A 1018 26.64 -10.16 52.96
N GLU A 1019 26.42 -11.41 52.56
CA GLU A 1019 26.13 -12.53 53.47
C GLU A 1019 27.40 -12.98 54.23
N HIS A 1020 28.57 -12.89 53.61
CA HIS A 1020 29.86 -13.22 54.23
C HIS A 1020 30.39 -12.11 55.14
N SER A 1021 30.09 -10.84 54.85
CA SER A 1021 30.35 -9.71 55.74
C SER A 1021 29.36 -9.59 56.89
N GLY A 1022 28.41 -10.52 57.03
CA GLY A 1022 27.40 -10.53 58.09
C GLY A 1022 26.33 -9.44 58.00
N VAL A 1023 26.22 -8.74 56.86
CA VAL A 1023 25.19 -7.71 56.63
C VAL A 1023 23.85 -8.37 56.30
N LEU A 1024 23.87 -9.44 55.49
CA LEU A 1024 22.69 -10.29 55.25
C LEU A 1024 22.74 -11.56 56.10
N PRO A 1025 21.60 -12.03 56.65
CA PRO A 1025 21.53 -13.31 57.34
C PRO A 1025 21.83 -14.50 56.40
N LYS A 1026 22.49 -15.52 56.93
CA LYS A 1026 22.80 -16.75 56.18
C LYS A 1026 21.53 -17.44 55.67
N GLY A 1027 21.54 -17.79 54.39
CA GLY A 1027 20.44 -18.42 53.67
C GLY A 1027 19.54 -17.45 52.91
N VAL A 1028 19.63 -16.14 53.15
CA VAL A 1028 18.77 -15.14 52.49
C VAL A 1028 19.10 -15.01 51.00
N CYS A 1029 20.37 -15.08 50.61
CA CYS A 1029 20.77 -14.95 49.21
C CYS A 1029 20.24 -16.10 48.34
N LEU A 1030 20.30 -17.34 48.87
CA LEU A 1030 19.74 -18.52 48.22
C LEU A 1030 18.21 -18.46 48.12
N GLN A 1031 17.51 -17.99 49.16
CA GLN A 1031 16.06 -17.78 49.12
C GLN A 1031 15.66 -16.74 48.06
N PHE A 1032 16.34 -15.59 48.04
CA PHE A 1032 16.09 -14.48 47.11
C PHE A 1032 16.23 -14.91 45.65
N ILE A 1033 17.35 -15.56 45.30
CA ILE A 1033 17.61 -16.06 43.95
C ILE A 1033 16.60 -17.16 43.58
N SER A 1034 16.31 -18.09 44.49
CA SER A 1034 15.33 -19.17 44.27
C SER A 1034 13.92 -18.64 44.01
N ARG A 1035 13.47 -17.63 44.76
CA ARG A 1035 12.18 -16.98 44.53
C ARG A 1035 12.15 -16.26 43.19
N LEU A 1036 13.17 -15.49 42.84
CA LEU A 1036 13.23 -14.79 41.55
C LEU A 1036 13.22 -15.78 40.37
N LYS A 1037 13.99 -16.87 40.43
CA LYS A 1037 13.91 -17.98 39.46
C LYS A 1037 12.50 -18.56 39.34
N THR A 1038 11.77 -18.65 40.45
CA THR A 1038 10.39 -19.15 40.47
C THR A 1038 9.40 -18.21 39.75
N GLU A 1039 9.46 -16.90 39.99
CA GLU A 1039 8.58 -15.93 39.29
C GLU A 1039 8.89 -15.84 37.79
N ILE A 1040 10.17 -15.84 37.42
CA ILE A 1040 10.62 -15.89 36.02
C ILE A 1040 10.11 -17.18 35.35
N LYS A 1041 10.19 -18.33 36.05
CA LYS A 1041 9.68 -19.61 35.55
C LYS A 1041 8.16 -19.59 35.37
N LEU A 1042 7.39 -18.99 36.28
CA LEU A 1042 5.93 -18.85 36.12
C LEU A 1042 5.57 -18.05 34.85
N CYS A 1043 6.34 -17.01 34.51
CA CYS A 1043 6.18 -16.28 33.26
C CYS A 1043 6.60 -17.12 32.03
N SER A 1044 7.71 -17.87 32.12
CA SER A 1044 8.22 -18.77 31.08
C SER A 1044 7.25 -19.91 30.76
N ASP A 1045 6.67 -20.55 31.77
CA ASP A 1045 5.70 -21.63 31.61
C ASP A 1045 4.33 -21.10 31.15
N ARG A 1046 3.91 -19.89 31.57
CA ARG A 1046 2.74 -19.22 31.00
C ARG A 1046 2.93 -18.89 29.52
N TRP A 1047 4.13 -18.45 29.12
CA TRP A 1047 4.47 -18.21 27.71
C TRP A 1047 4.34 -19.50 26.87
N LYS A 1048 4.84 -20.65 27.34
CA LYS A 1048 4.69 -21.94 26.64
C LYS A 1048 3.22 -22.29 26.37
N VAL A 1049 2.31 -21.99 27.30
CA VAL A 1049 0.87 -22.23 27.15
C VAL A 1049 0.20 -21.22 26.22
N ASP A 1050 0.37 -19.92 26.46
CA ASP A 1050 -0.32 -18.88 25.70
C ASP A 1050 0.24 -18.70 24.27
N MET A 1051 1.48 -19.12 23.99
CA MET A 1051 2.12 -19.02 22.67
C MET A 1051 2.15 -20.33 21.88
N ASN A 1052 1.53 -21.40 22.38
CA ASN A 1052 1.37 -22.64 21.63
C ASN A 1052 0.47 -22.40 20.39
N PRO A 1053 0.94 -22.68 19.15
CA PRO A 1053 0.12 -22.53 17.95
C PRO A 1053 -1.01 -23.57 17.86
N ASP A 1054 -0.83 -24.75 18.46
CA ASP A 1054 -1.78 -25.87 18.37
C ASP A 1054 -2.85 -25.84 19.49
N ALA A 1055 -2.77 -24.87 20.40
CA ALA A 1055 -3.75 -24.70 21.47
C ALA A 1055 -5.00 -23.93 20.99
N PRO A 1056 -6.23 -24.39 21.29
CA PRO A 1056 -7.45 -23.71 20.87
C PRO A 1056 -7.57 -22.33 21.55
N LYS A 1057 -7.45 -21.26 20.75
CA LYS A 1057 -7.57 -19.88 21.24
C LYS A 1057 -9.00 -19.37 21.18
N ALA A 1058 -9.43 -18.71 22.25
CA ALA A 1058 -10.72 -17.99 22.27
C ALA A 1058 -10.76 -16.90 21.18
N PRO A 1059 -11.91 -16.65 20.52
CA PRO A 1059 -11.98 -15.86 19.28
C PRO A 1059 -11.63 -14.36 19.42
N HIS A 1060 -11.38 -13.89 20.64
CA HIS A 1060 -10.98 -12.50 20.95
C HIS A 1060 -9.49 -12.36 21.30
N ARG A 1061 -8.74 -13.46 21.44
CA ARG A 1061 -7.30 -13.41 21.78
C ARG A 1061 -6.43 -13.15 20.56
N THR A 1062 -5.58 -12.14 20.64
CA THR A 1062 -4.54 -11.85 19.66
C THR A 1062 -3.17 -12.23 20.21
N TYR A 1063 -2.21 -12.53 19.33
CA TYR A 1063 -0.81 -12.74 19.72
C TYR A 1063 -0.26 -11.56 20.53
N TRP A 1064 -0.55 -10.32 20.09
CA TRP A 1064 -0.16 -9.09 20.77
C TRP A 1064 -0.70 -9.04 22.21
N GLY A 1065 -2.00 -9.26 22.42
CA GLY A 1065 -2.62 -9.25 23.75
C GLY A 1065 -2.28 -10.46 24.62
N ASP A 1066 -1.77 -11.55 24.02
CA ASP A 1066 -1.14 -12.64 24.75
C ASP A 1066 0.29 -12.28 25.22
N VAL A 1067 1.07 -11.52 24.43
CA VAL A 1067 2.43 -11.07 24.81
C VAL A 1067 2.35 -10.00 25.89
N GLU A 1068 1.58 -8.92 25.69
CA GLU A 1068 1.52 -7.80 26.65
C GLU A 1068 1.00 -8.22 28.03
N ARG A 1069 0.08 -9.18 28.09
CA ARG A 1069 -0.40 -9.75 29.35
C ARG A 1069 0.69 -10.50 30.13
N ILE A 1070 1.66 -11.10 29.43
CA ILE A 1070 2.82 -11.75 30.07
C ILE A 1070 3.91 -10.71 30.38
N TYR A 1071 4.09 -9.72 29.51
CA TYR A 1071 5.04 -8.62 29.74
C TYR A 1071 4.66 -7.76 30.96
N LYS A 1072 3.37 -7.49 31.18
CA LYS A 1072 2.89 -6.86 32.41
C LYS A 1072 3.32 -7.68 33.64
N LYS A 1073 3.06 -8.99 33.67
CA LYS A 1073 3.50 -9.87 34.77
C LYS A 1073 5.01 -9.89 34.97
N TRP A 1074 5.79 -9.87 33.88
CA TRP A 1074 7.25 -9.77 33.94
C TRP A 1074 7.71 -8.44 34.55
N ASN A 1075 7.04 -7.33 34.21
CA ASN A 1075 7.30 -6.01 34.79
C ASN A 1075 6.82 -5.92 36.25
N ASP A 1076 5.78 -6.66 36.64
CA ASP A 1076 5.26 -6.73 38.00
C ASP A 1076 6.24 -7.44 38.97
N ILE A 1077 7.24 -8.20 38.49
CA ILE A 1077 8.28 -8.82 39.35
C ILE A 1077 9.19 -7.72 39.97
N LYS A 1078 8.84 -7.24 41.18
CA LYS A 1078 9.58 -6.19 41.91
C LYS A 1078 10.56 -6.76 42.93
N VAL A 1079 11.73 -6.12 43.03
CA VAL A 1079 12.78 -6.44 44.02
C VAL A 1079 12.28 -6.50 45.46
N ALA A 1080 11.38 -5.59 45.86
CA ALA A 1080 10.86 -5.51 47.22
C ALA A 1080 9.95 -6.71 47.59
N GLU A 1081 9.21 -7.26 46.63
CA GLU A 1081 8.33 -8.42 46.84
C GLU A 1081 9.15 -9.70 46.97
N ILE A 1082 10.23 -9.83 46.19
CA ILE A 1082 11.19 -10.94 46.32
C ILE A 1082 11.91 -10.85 47.68
N ALA A 1083 12.42 -9.66 48.05
CA ALA A 1083 13.11 -9.43 49.32
C ALA A 1083 12.20 -9.71 50.54
N GLY A 1084 10.99 -9.14 50.57
CA GLY A 1084 10.02 -9.33 51.66
C GLY A 1084 9.48 -10.75 51.80
N SER A 1085 9.77 -11.66 50.84
CA SER A 1085 9.46 -13.08 50.93
C SER A 1085 10.57 -13.94 51.56
N CYS A 1086 11.74 -13.38 51.82
CA CYS A 1086 12.88 -14.08 52.42
C CYS A 1086 12.79 -14.12 53.94
N GLN A 1087 12.94 -15.30 54.54
CA GLN A 1087 12.85 -15.53 55.97
C GLN A 1087 14.24 -15.63 56.62
N VAL A 1088 14.37 -15.09 57.83
CA VAL A 1088 15.52 -15.28 58.71
C VAL A 1088 15.33 -16.59 59.48
N ALA A 1089 16.39 -17.37 59.67
CA ALA A 1089 16.32 -18.58 60.49
C ALA A 1089 16.08 -18.23 61.97
N GLU A 1090 15.21 -19.00 62.64
CA GLU A 1090 14.84 -18.79 64.04
C GLU A 1090 16.09 -18.83 64.96
N GLY A 1091 16.35 -17.74 65.69
CA GLY A 1091 17.44 -17.69 66.68
C GLY A 1091 18.22 -16.37 66.82
N HIS A 1092 18.02 -15.39 65.93
CA HIS A 1092 18.70 -14.07 66.00
C HIS A 1092 17.72 -12.89 65.88
N GLU A 1093 18.14 -11.71 66.33
CA GLU A 1093 17.29 -10.55 66.65
C GLU A 1093 16.37 -10.09 65.49
N GLU A 1094 15.06 -10.28 65.68
CA GLU A 1094 14.03 -10.12 64.63
C GLU A 1094 13.92 -8.70 64.05
N GLY A 1095 14.24 -7.67 64.84
CA GLY A 1095 14.07 -6.27 64.44
C GLY A 1095 15.13 -5.75 63.47
N GLY A 1096 16.39 -6.16 63.64
CA GLY A 1096 17.51 -5.62 62.86
C GLY A 1096 17.50 -6.12 61.42
N HIS A 1097 17.60 -7.44 61.24
CA HIS A 1097 17.79 -8.05 59.93
C HIS A 1097 16.61 -7.84 58.96
N THR A 1098 15.38 -7.81 59.48
CA THR A 1098 14.18 -7.52 58.69
C THR A 1098 14.23 -6.13 58.02
N SER A 1099 14.85 -5.14 58.69
CA SER A 1099 15.05 -3.81 58.10
C SER A 1099 16.09 -3.82 56.97
N VAL A 1100 17.16 -4.63 57.10
CA VAL A 1100 18.22 -4.76 56.08
C VAL A 1100 17.73 -5.52 54.86
N ILE A 1101 16.91 -6.57 55.04
CA ILE A 1101 16.27 -7.31 53.93
C ILE A 1101 15.35 -6.37 53.13
N ASN A 1102 14.48 -5.60 53.81
CA ASN A 1102 13.67 -4.59 53.13
C ASN A 1102 14.50 -3.43 52.53
N GLY A 1103 15.73 -3.22 53.05
CA GLY A 1103 16.73 -2.28 52.54
C GLY A 1103 17.56 -2.79 51.35
N LEU A 1104 17.47 -4.07 50.96
CA LEU A 1104 18.20 -4.65 49.81
C LEU A 1104 18.15 -3.78 48.52
N PRO A 1105 17.03 -3.15 48.14
CA PRO A 1105 16.97 -2.28 46.95
C PRO A 1105 17.91 -1.06 47.04
N LEU A 1106 18.17 -0.55 48.24
CA LEU A 1106 19.10 0.56 48.49
C LEU A 1106 20.54 0.05 48.54
N VAL A 1107 20.79 -1.05 49.28
CA VAL A 1107 22.12 -1.65 49.47
C VAL A 1107 22.73 -2.13 48.14
N LEU A 1108 21.92 -2.69 47.25
CA LEU A 1108 22.36 -3.17 45.93
C LEU A 1108 22.34 -2.10 44.83
N GLY A 1109 21.95 -0.86 45.14
CA GLY A 1109 21.92 0.24 44.17
C GLY A 1109 20.85 0.08 43.07
N PHE A 1110 19.69 -0.49 43.41
CA PHE A 1110 18.59 -0.72 42.47
C PHE A 1110 17.64 0.48 42.29
N LEU A 1111 17.93 1.64 42.88
CA LEU A 1111 17.15 2.87 42.67
C LEU A 1111 17.26 3.35 41.22
N PRO A 1112 16.14 3.71 40.56
CA PRO A 1112 16.18 4.33 39.25
C PRO A 1112 16.65 5.78 39.34
N THR A 1113 17.77 6.09 38.71
CA THR A 1113 18.06 7.43 38.19
C THR A 1113 16.99 7.82 37.16
N ARG A 1114 16.66 9.11 37.09
CA ARG A 1114 15.37 9.60 36.52
C ARG A 1114 15.12 9.30 35.03
N ASP A 1115 16.13 8.87 34.28
CA ASP A 1115 16.10 8.64 32.82
C ASP A 1115 16.63 7.24 32.42
N GLU A 1116 16.97 6.34 33.37
CA GLU A 1116 17.75 5.12 33.08
C GLU A 1116 17.06 3.82 33.52
N ILE A 1117 17.30 2.73 32.80
CA ILE A 1117 16.81 1.38 33.15
C ILE A 1117 17.54 0.87 34.40
N SER A 1118 16.79 0.49 35.44
CA SER A 1118 17.40 0.10 36.71
C SER A 1118 18.17 -1.21 36.63
N SER A 1119 19.23 -1.32 37.43
CA SER A 1119 20.08 -2.51 37.51
C SER A 1119 19.31 -3.78 37.93
N TRP A 1120 18.11 -3.63 38.53
CA TRP A 1120 17.20 -4.74 38.84
C TRP A 1120 16.68 -5.41 37.56
N GLU A 1121 16.26 -4.61 36.57
CA GLU A 1121 15.77 -5.13 35.30
C GLU A 1121 16.89 -5.82 34.51
N LEU A 1122 18.13 -5.29 34.60
CA LEU A 1122 19.31 -5.94 34.03
C LEU A 1122 19.63 -7.27 34.73
N PHE A 1123 19.60 -7.32 36.07
CA PHE A 1123 19.79 -8.56 36.83
C PHE A 1123 18.72 -9.61 36.50
N LYS A 1124 17.45 -9.22 36.51
CA LYS A 1124 16.30 -10.07 36.16
C LYS A 1124 16.40 -10.62 34.73
N ALA A 1125 16.82 -9.78 33.78
CA ALA A 1125 17.06 -10.18 32.39
C ALA A 1125 18.23 -11.17 32.25
N SER A 1126 19.36 -10.87 32.87
CA SER A 1126 20.58 -11.70 32.84
C SER A 1126 20.33 -13.08 33.45
N LEU A 1127 19.64 -13.13 34.58
CA LEU A 1127 19.22 -14.38 35.21
C LEU A 1127 18.23 -15.16 34.34
N ALA A 1128 17.19 -14.50 33.80
CA ALA A 1128 16.23 -15.16 32.92
C ALA A 1128 16.88 -15.74 31.66
N PHE A 1129 17.89 -15.07 31.10
CA PHE A 1129 18.70 -15.61 30.02
C PHE A 1129 19.49 -16.85 30.45
N ARG A 1130 20.22 -16.77 31.57
CA ARG A 1130 21.03 -17.89 32.09
C ARG A 1130 20.17 -19.15 32.28
N GLU A 1131 18.98 -19.03 32.90
CA GLU A 1131 18.08 -20.16 33.17
C GLU A 1131 17.27 -20.67 31.95
N HIS A 1132 16.98 -19.82 30.95
CA HIS A 1132 15.99 -20.15 29.91
C HIS A 1132 16.43 -20.00 28.44
N HIS A 1133 17.65 -19.52 28.14
CA HIS A 1133 18.14 -19.36 26.75
C HIS A 1133 18.01 -20.65 25.91
N ALA A 1134 18.32 -21.82 26.49
CA ALA A 1134 18.28 -23.11 25.79
C ALA A 1134 16.86 -23.64 25.56
N GLN A 1135 16.00 -23.58 26.59
CA GLN A 1135 14.67 -24.21 26.55
C GLN A 1135 13.54 -23.28 26.07
N ASN A 1136 13.69 -21.96 26.22
CA ASN A 1136 12.64 -20.98 25.93
C ASN A 1136 13.23 -19.61 25.54
N SER A 1137 14.23 -19.58 24.64
CA SER A 1137 14.87 -18.33 24.20
C SER A 1137 13.87 -17.29 23.70
N THR A 1138 12.80 -17.69 23.01
CA THR A 1138 11.77 -16.75 22.51
C THR A 1138 11.07 -15.98 23.62
N PHE A 1139 10.82 -16.60 24.79
CA PHE A 1139 10.30 -15.91 25.97
C PHE A 1139 11.30 -14.86 26.46
N VAL A 1140 12.55 -15.27 26.70
CA VAL A 1140 13.61 -14.40 27.24
C VAL A 1140 13.77 -13.17 26.36
N TRP A 1141 13.96 -13.36 25.05
CA TRP A 1141 14.16 -12.25 24.13
C TRP A 1141 12.92 -11.35 23.99
N GLN A 1142 11.69 -11.89 24.00
CA GLN A 1142 10.49 -11.05 23.91
C GLN A 1142 10.21 -10.26 25.19
N MET A 1143 10.61 -10.75 26.37
CA MET A 1143 10.41 -10.04 27.64
C MET A 1143 11.58 -9.11 27.99
N ALA A 1144 12.81 -9.46 27.64
CA ALA A 1144 14.03 -8.86 28.19
C ALA A 1144 15.06 -8.40 27.14
N GLY A 1145 14.70 -8.40 25.85
CA GLY A 1145 15.64 -8.13 24.75
C GLY A 1145 16.34 -6.77 24.82
N GLU A 1146 15.66 -5.74 25.31
CA GLU A 1146 16.20 -4.40 25.57
C GLU A 1146 17.25 -4.41 26.69
N GLN A 1147 16.99 -5.10 27.79
CA GLN A 1147 17.92 -5.25 28.90
C GLN A 1147 19.15 -6.08 28.47
N LEU A 1148 18.95 -7.13 27.67
CA LEU A 1148 20.04 -7.93 27.10
C LEU A 1148 20.88 -7.15 26.08
N ALA A 1149 20.27 -6.26 25.29
CA ALA A 1149 20.98 -5.33 24.42
C ALA A 1149 21.88 -4.36 25.21
N ILE A 1150 21.37 -3.80 26.31
CA ILE A 1150 22.15 -2.95 27.22
C ILE A 1150 23.33 -3.72 27.82
N ILE A 1151 23.10 -4.93 28.34
CA ILE A 1151 24.16 -5.80 28.87
C ILE A 1151 25.23 -6.11 27.80
N LYS A 1152 24.82 -6.41 26.56
CA LYS A 1152 25.75 -6.68 25.46
C LYS A 1152 26.64 -5.48 25.11
N SER A 1153 26.07 -4.27 25.10
CA SER A 1153 26.82 -3.05 24.81
C SER A 1153 27.95 -2.83 25.83
N TYR A 1154 27.70 -3.05 27.13
CA TYR A 1154 28.76 -2.97 28.15
C TYR A 1154 29.87 -4.00 27.92
N GLY A 1155 29.53 -5.25 27.58
CA GLY A 1155 30.50 -6.32 27.37
C GLY A 1155 31.39 -6.15 26.12
N THR A 1156 30.91 -5.47 25.08
CA THR A 1156 31.63 -5.34 23.79
C THR A 1156 32.66 -4.21 23.75
N HIS A 1157 32.66 -3.28 24.71
CA HIS A 1157 33.46 -2.05 24.66
C HIS A 1157 34.86 -2.11 25.32
N ALA A 1158 35.39 -3.30 25.60
CA ALA A 1158 36.78 -3.49 26.05
C ALA A 1158 37.86 -3.08 25.01
N ALA A 1159 37.46 -2.50 23.87
CA ALA A 1159 38.29 -2.07 22.75
C ALA A 1159 38.18 -0.55 22.43
N GLY A 1160 37.83 0.29 23.41
CA GLY A 1160 38.20 1.72 23.40
C GLY A 1160 37.13 2.77 23.08
N GLY A 1161 35.86 2.40 22.90
CA GLY A 1161 34.76 3.35 22.67
C GLY A 1161 33.74 3.37 23.83
N LEU A 1162 33.19 4.55 24.16
CA LEU A 1162 32.09 4.66 25.13
C LEU A 1162 30.72 4.39 24.45
N PRO A 1163 29.82 3.59 25.06
CA PRO A 1163 28.47 3.39 24.53
C PRO A 1163 27.66 4.68 24.62
N VAL A 1164 26.94 5.02 23.54
CA VAL A 1164 26.06 6.18 23.48
C VAL A 1164 24.62 5.74 23.73
N SER A 1165 24.08 6.06 24.91
CA SER A 1165 22.64 5.90 25.19
C SER A 1165 21.83 6.92 24.37
N VAL A 1166 20.88 6.45 23.58
CA VAL A 1166 20.05 7.26 22.69
C VAL A 1166 18.58 7.09 23.07
N ARG A 1167 17.90 8.19 23.41
CA ARG A 1167 16.45 8.18 23.70
C ARG A 1167 15.66 7.65 22.50
N LEU A 1168 14.56 6.95 22.77
CA LEU A 1168 13.85 6.14 21.77
C LEU A 1168 13.32 6.97 20.58
N GLU A 1169 12.92 8.23 20.81
CA GLU A 1169 12.46 9.17 19.78
C GLU A 1169 13.63 9.56 18.85
N THR A 1170 14.80 9.82 19.42
CA THR A 1170 16.03 10.11 18.68
C THR A 1170 16.50 8.89 17.89
N TYR A 1171 16.46 7.69 18.48
CA TYR A 1171 16.80 6.45 17.78
C TYR A 1171 15.90 6.20 16.55
N ARG A 1172 14.58 6.49 16.67
CA ARG A 1172 13.64 6.47 15.52
C ARG A 1172 13.94 7.50 14.44
N ALA A 1173 14.60 8.61 14.76
CA ALA A 1173 15.00 9.63 13.80
C ALA A 1173 16.27 9.26 13.03
N LEU A 1174 17.19 8.48 13.65
CA LEU A 1174 18.46 8.08 13.02
C LEU A 1174 18.24 7.20 11.77
N ARG A 1175 19.10 7.40 10.76
CA ARG A 1175 19.10 6.63 9.51
C ARG A 1175 20.51 6.17 9.20
N LEU A 1176 20.65 4.93 8.70
CA LEU A 1176 21.95 4.37 8.39
C LEU A 1176 22.61 5.11 7.21
N ASN A 1177 23.79 5.69 7.46
CA ASN A 1177 24.54 6.42 6.43
C ASN A 1177 25.24 5.44 5.47
N LYS A 1178 24.59 5.12 4.35
CA LYS A 1178 25.15 4.19 3.32
C LYS A 1178 26.53 4.61 2.79
N ARG A 1179 26.86 5.92 2.77
CA ARG A 1179 28.20 6.39 2.34
C ARG A 1179 29.26 5.99 3.36
N ALA A 1180 28.99 6.23 4.65
CA ALA A 1180 29.88 5.81 5.73
C ALA A 1180 30.03 4.29 5.79
N VAL A 1181 28.95 3.52 5.61
CA VAL A 1181 29.03 2.04 5.54
C VAL A 1181 29.96 1.59 4.41
N LYS A 1182 29.81 2.16 3.20
CA LYS A 1182 30.68 1.84 2.05
C LYS A 1182 32.14 2.23 2.29
N GLN A 1183 32.40 3.35 2.97
CA GLN A 1183 33.75 3.79 3.33
C GLN A 1183 34.40 2.87 4.36
N LEU A 1184 33.73 2.62 5.49
CA LEU A 1184 34.25 1.78 6.58
C LEU A 1184 34.51 0.34 6.12
N THR A 1185 33.60 -0.23 5.34
CA THR A 1185 33.78 -1.59 4.79
C THR A 1185 34.89 -1.66 3.74
N ALA A 1186 35.10 -0.63 2.93
CA ALA A 1186 36.25 -0.56 2.03
C ALA A 1186 37.59 -0.49 2.80
N SER A 1187 37.70 0.39 3.80
CA SER A 1187 38.90 0.50 4.63
C SER A 1187 39.23 -0.80 5.36
N ALA A 1188 38.22 -1.49 5.92
CA ALA A 1188 38.39 -2.77 6.61
C ALA A 1188 38.81 -3.95 5.69
N VAL A 1189 38.68 -3.81 4.37
CA VAL A 1189 39.22 -4.76 3.39
C VAL A 1189 40.70 -4.47 3.10
N VAL A 1190 41.10 -3.20 3.07
CA VAL A 1190 42.49 -2.77 2.80
C VAL A 1190 43.43 -3.13 3.95
N THR A 1191 42.96 -3.11 5.20
CA THR A 1191 43.80 -3.32 6.40
C THR A 1191 44.11 -4.78 6.76
N ARG A 1192 43.67 -5.77 5.96
CA ARG A 1192 44.01 -7.20 6.19
C ARG A 1192 45.42 -7.55 5.68
N PRO A 1193 46.41 -7.89 6.54
CA PRO A 1193 47.75 -8.24 6.08
C PRO A 1193 47.79 -9.62 5.42
N ARG A 1194 48.59 -9.78 4.36
CA ARG A 1194 48.90 -11.09 3.74
C ARG A 1194 49.73 -11.98 4.69
N ARG A 1195 49.08 -12.66 5.64
CA ARG A 1195 49.69 -13.73 6.47
C ARG A 1195 49.25 -15.12 6.04
N HIS A 1196 49.82 -15.64 4.94
CA HIS A 1196 50.06 -17.08 4.71
C HIS A 1196 50.87 -17.32 3.42
N ALA A 1197 52.21 -17.22 3.47
CA ALA A 1197 53.09 -17.63 2.36
C ALA A 1197 54.58 -17.83 2.77
N ALA A 1198 54.88 -18.60 3.83
CA ALA A 1198 56.26 -19.04 4.13
C ALA A 1198 56.32 -20.12 5.23
N ARG A 1199 56.19 -21.42 4.90
CA ARG A 1199 56.56 -22.50 5.85
C ARG A 1199 56.90 -23.89 5.26
N GLN A 1200 57.71 -23.93 4.19
CA GLN A 1200 58.53 -25.11 3.86
C GLN A 1200 59.89 -24.64 3.34
N GLY A 1201 61.00 -25.19 3.86
CA GLY A 1201 62.35 -24.72 3.49
C GLY A 1201 63.47 -25.16 4.45
N ARG A 1202 63.85 -26.45 4.36
CA ARG A 1202 65.11 -27.12 4.78
C ARG A 1202 66.11 -26.36 5.70
N TYR A 1203 66.46 -27.01 6.82
CA TYR A 1203 67.80 -26.87 7.42
C TYR A 1203 68.91 -27.26 6.43
N PRO A 1204 70.08 -26.60 6.51
CA PRO A 1204 71.32 -27.33 6.77
C PRO A 1204 72.04 -26.82 8.05
N ALA A 1205 73.22 -27.36 8.35
CA ALA A 1205 73.91 -27.20 9.63
C ALA A 1205 75.21 -26.36 9.55
N GLY A 1206 75.67 -25.92 10.72
CA GLY A 1206 76.97 -25.24 10.93
C GLY A 1206 76.86 -23.71 11.01
N GLY A 1207 77.52 -23.04 11.97
CA GLY A 1207 78.22 -23.57 13.14
C GLY A 1207 79.14 -22.54 13.82
N TYR A 1208 79.45 -22.79 15.09
CA TYR A 1208 80.55 -22.22 15.91
C TYR A 1208 80.68 -20.69 16.12
N SER A 1209 81.14 -20.36 17.33
CA SER A 1209 81.82 -19.12 17.77
C SER A 1209 81.07 -17.78 17.67
N ASP A 1210 81.35 -16.80 18.53
CA ASP A 1210 81.78 -16.79 19.94
C ASP A 1210 81.64 -15.33 20.44
N SER A 1211 81.71 -15.09 21.76
CA SER A 1211 81.94 -13.78 22.41
C SER A 1211 80.93 -12.64 22.14
N THR A 1212 80.80 -11.60 22.98
CA THR A 1212 80.84 -11.48 24.47
C THR A 1212 80.08 -10.18 24.82
N ASP A 1213 80.04 -9.81 26.11
CA ASP A 1213 79.90 -8.44 26.61
C ASP A 1213 78.53 -7.75 26.47
N ASP A 1214 77.72 -7.95 27.51
CA ASP A 1214 77.34 -6.87 28.44
C ASP A 1214 77.60 -5.41 28.01
N ASP A 1215 76.58 -4.56 28.13
CA ASP A 1215 76.56 -3.67 29.31
C ASP A 1215 75.14 -3.31 29.74
N SER A 1216 75.03 -2.88 30.99
CA SER A 1216 73.85 -2.38 31.68
C SER A 1216 73.75 -0.84 31.61
N GLY A 1217 72.55 -0.28 31.72
CA GLY A 1217 72.36 1.17 31.69
C GLY A 1217 70.92 1.59 31.96
N SER A 1218 70.59 1.81 33.23
CA SER A 1218 69.27 2.25 33.68
C SER A 1218 69.25 3.74 34.02
N ASP A 1219 68.42 4.51 33.32
CA ASP A 1219 67.74 5.75 33.75
C ASP A 1219 66.84 6.22 32.58
N GLY A 1220 65.83 7.08 32.74
CA GLY A 1220 65.32 7.74 33.93
C GLY A 1220 64.46 8.95 33.52
N THR A 1221 63.24 9.08 34.07
CA THR A 1221 62.30 10.23 33.95
C THR A 1221 61.70 10.61 32.57
N GLU A 1222 60.38 10.43 32.47
CA GLU A 1222 59.35 11.39 31.98
C GLU A 1222 59.58 12.29 30.75
N ALA A 1223 58.88 11.98 29.64
CA ALA A 1223 58.23 12.98 28.76
C ALA A 1223 57.08 12.38 27.93
N THR A 1224 55.83 12.69 28.29
CA THR A 1224 54.66 12.70 27.37
C THR A 1224 54.52 14.14 26.79
N PRO A 1225 53.83 14.41 25.66
CA PRO A 1225 52.58 13.77 25.22
C PRO A 1225 52.37 13.62 23.68
N LEU A 1226 51.09 13.52 23.29
CA LEU A 1226 50.51 13.67 21.93
C LEU A 1226 50.61 12.46 20.98
N TYR A 1227 49.67 11.54 21.16
CA TYR A 1227 48.97 10.92 20.02
C TYR A 1227 47.88 11.89 19.54
N GLU A 1228 47.75 12.07 18.22
CA GLU A 1228 46.55 12.61 17.57
C GLU A 1228 45.90 11.52 16.69
N LEU A 1229 44.56 11.46 16.75
CA LEU A 1229 43.66 10.96 15.70
C LEU A 1229 43.84 9.51 15.18
N GLU A 1230 43.09 8.59 15.79
CA GLU A 1230 42.09 7.76 15.08
C GLU A 1230 40.82 7.62 15.93
#